data_AF-A0A3P9KU58-F1
#
_entry.id   AF-A0A3P9KU58-F1
#
_cell.length_a   1.000
_cell.length_b   1.000
_cell.length_c   1.000
_cell.angle_alpha   90.00
_cell.angle_beta   90.00
_cell.angle_gamma   90.00
#
_symmetry.space_group_name_H-M   'P 1'
#
loop_
_entity.id
_entity.type
_entity.pdbx_description
1 polymer ?
#
loop_
_entity_poly.entity_id
_entity_poly.type
_entity_poly.pdbx_seq_one_letter_code
_entity_poly.pdbx_strand_id
1 'polypeptide(L)'
;MAYSSYSSLSRAQLTFEYLHTNSTTHEFLFGALAELVDNSRDANATRIDIYTGKVKTVAQRSRLMSTQGLFFQCLLFFVIWTEKNPELRGGFMLCFLDDGIGMDPNEATHVIQFGKSSKRSPESTQIGQYGNGLKSGSMRIGKDFILFTKKDNALTCLFLSRTFHEEEGLDEVIVPLPSWDLKTKEPLTSDPEKYAIETELIFKYSPFKNEQQLMQQFNKIESSSGTLVIVYNLKLMDSGEPELDIDTDHQDILMAGTPAEGVKPEKRSFRAYTAVLYIDPRMRIFIQGHKVRTKRLSCCLYKPRLYKYTSTRFKTRAEQEVKKADHLTKIAEEKAREAESKRIAMEARLGEDISKDSRAILRKVQDSAMMLRREADMRKRNLEAKQKALKEPKDLNFIFGVNIEQRDLDGMFVYNCSRLIKMYEKTGPQLEGGMACGGVVGVVDVPYLVLEPTHNKQDFADAKEYRHLLKSMGEHLAQYWKDTNIAQKGIVKFWDEFGYLSASWSAPPSSELRYKRRRAMEIPITIQCDKCLKWRTLPFQMDAVDKRYPDSWVCLMNPDSSQDRCDAPEQKQNLPCGILKKDKITAEDKRKELEEKIKLQQEKLEALQKTSTIKSAADVKKLPLEVSMKPTESSSQSTRSSERSVTRPRSPPLPSVLKNAQSTPPTRTVSQRPTRSPAPPAASTKVEPSRSRAAAKPPPPAAKPVPKAAAKPPPSRNLRASTKASTVKPATDGKRKRVIEREDSEEEEEEEEEEEEEDEEEEEDSDEESEEVQTKKSKMSTAISNRGKIVEKAPPPPKRGKMDEVKTLSQAEKKGVSTPARQQATTPSSVLKSISSLQQGTKEKALEKAQQKEPENDTKNAQKDKGLLVEVRVNNEWFTGKVIAVEVNKQGVRWKVKFDYVPRATPKDRWVFKGSDEVRLMRPPSPISQTPDTQQETEKGPAPMEPDTTQPGTSREVTDSLVTMLRTMLRYFFPPAFRIPKDDVSSMTAEELVAFPLKEYFQQYESGLQSLCNSYQSRADARAKAVEEKSKVTDLKLKEADEKLQKLRTNIVALLQKVQEDIDINTDDELDAYIEDLLTKGD
;
A
#
# COMPACT_ATOMS: atom_id res chain seq x y z
N MET A 1 -20.46 11.86 -10.73
CA MET A 1 -21.16 13.05 -11.27
C MET A 1 -20.59 14.27 -10.58
N ALA A 2 -20.26 15.34 -11.31
CA ALA A 2 -19.81 16.61 -10.75
C ALA A 2 -20.93 17.66 -10.94
N TYR A 3 -21.12 18.54 -9.95
CA TYR A 3 -22.18 19.57 -10.02
C TYR A 3 -21.82 20.73 -10.96
N SER A 4 -20.52 21.04 -11.06
CA SER A 4 -19.98 22.09 -11.94
C SER A 4 -18.58 21.73 -12.42
N SER A 5 -17.99 22.54 -13.32
CA SER A 5 -16.59 22.36 -13.71
C SER A 5 -15.65 22.83 -12.60
N TYR A 6 -14.93 21.87 -12.00
CA TYR A 6 -13.88 22.14 -11.02
C TYR A 6 -12.50 22.40 -11.65
N SER A 7 -12.43 22.70 -12.95
CA SER A 7 -11.18 22.89 -13.69
C SER A 7 -10.31 24.05 -13.19
N SER A 8 -10.91 25.04 -12.53
CA SER A 8 -10.22 26.20 -11.93
C SER A 8 -9.77 25.99 -10.48
N LEU A 9 -10.12 24.86 -9.83
CA LEU A 9 -9.71 24.58 -8.46
C LEU A 9 -8.29 24.00 -8.42
N SER A 10 -7.48 24.50 -7.47
CA SER A 10 -6.14 23.98 -7.20
C SER A 10 -6.20 22.48 -6.86
N ARG A 11 -5.33 21.69 -7.49
CA ARG A 11 -5.19 20.26 -7.24
C ARG A 11 -4.11 20.01 -6.21
N ALA A 12 -4.22 18.91 -5.47
CA ALA A 12 -3.05 18.38 -4.75
C ALA A 12 -2.03 17.87 -5.78
N GLN A 13 -0.78 18.30 -5.66
CA GLN A 13 0.34 17.88 -6.50
C GLN A 13 1.33 17.06 -5.66
N LEU A 14 2.18 16.29 -6.34
CA LEU A 14 3.28 15.54 -5.73
C LEU A 14 4.58 16.25 -6.05
N THR A 15 5.34 16.62 -5.01
CA THR A 15 6.70 17.11 -5.19
C THR A 15 7.70 15.96 -5.25
N PHE A 16 8.87 16.23 -5.83
CA PHE A 16 10.02 15.32 -5.89
C PHE A 16 10.37 14.71 -4.52
N GLU A 17 10.39 15.50 -3.45
CA GLU A 17 10.70 15.02 -2.09
C GLU A 17 9.64 14.08 -1.50
N TYR A 18 8.43 14.03 -2.09
CA TYR A 18 7.46 13.03 -1.70
C TYR A 18 7.92 11.61 -2.08
N LEU A 19 8.74 11.43 -3.13
CA LEU A 19 9.31 10.13 -3.49
C LEU A 19 10.19 9.58 -2.36
N HIS A 20 11.02 10.44 -1.75
CA HIS A 20 11.81 10.06 -0.59
C HIS A 20 10.91 9.82 0.64
N THR A 21 10.01 10.76 0.94
CA THR A 21 9.07 10.67 2.07
C THR A 21 8.22 9.39 2.03
N ASN A 22 7.81 8.95 0.84
CA ASN A 22 7.06 7.72 0.62
C ASN A 22 7.91 6.45 0.87
N SER A 23 9.23 6.53 0.65
CA SER A 23 10.16 5.40 0.84
C SER A 23 10.46 5.09 2.31
N THR A 24 10.37 6.08 3.21
CA THR A 24 10.69 5.90 4.65
C THR A 24 9.68 5.03 5.39
N THR A 25 8.57 4.67 4.75
CA THR A 25 7.60 3.69 5.29
C THR A 25 8.21 2.30 5.47
N HIS A 26 9.29 1.95 4.76
CA HIS A 26 9.91 0.64 4.74
C HIS A 26 11.19 0.63 5.60
N GLU A 27 11.04 0.49 6.91
CA GLU A 27 12.16 0.21 7.82
C GLU A 27 12.82 -1.14 7.47
N PHE A 28 12.00 -2.19 7.34
CA PHE A 28 12.43 -3.53 6.90
C PHE A 28 12.61 -3.59 5.38
N LEU A 29 13.86 -3.63 4.91
CA LEU A 29 14.21 -3.54 3.49
C LEU A 29 13.60 -4.66 2.64
N PHE A 30 13.54 -5.91 3.10
CA PHE A 30 12.87 -6.99 2.34
C PHE A 30 11.36 -6.77 2.19
N GLY A 31 10.72 -5.98 3.06
CA GLY A 31 9.34 -5.53 2.87
C GLY A 31 9.17 -4.71 1.57
N ALA A 32 10.15 -3.85 1.27
CA ALA A 32 10.20 -3.08 0.03
C ALA A 32 10.48 -3.95 -1.21
N LEU A 33 11.35 -4.97 -1.11
CA LEU A 33 11.57 -5.93 -2.21
C LEU A 33 10.30 -6.74 -2.49
N ALA A 34 9.61 -7.19 -1.44
CA ALA A 34 8.39 -7.99 -1.57
C ALA A 34 7.18 -7.19 -2.10
N GLU A 35 7.18 -5.86 -2.09
CA GLU A 35 6.19 -5.07 -2.84
C GLU A 35 6.29 -5.32 -4.36
N LEU A 36 7.48 -5.59 -4.90
CA LEU A 36 7.65 -5.92 -6.32
C LEU A 36 7.19 -7.36 -6.59
N VAL A 37 7.56 -8.31 -5.73
CA VAL A 37 7.11 -9.71 -5.79
C VAL A 37 5.57 -9.82 -5.70
N ASP A 38 4.92 -9.02 -4.85
CA ASP A 38 3.46 -8.95 -4.74
C ASP A 38 2.80 -8.47 -6.04
N ASN A 39 3.43 -7.53 -6.77
CA ASN A 39 2.90 -7.04 -8.04
C ASN A 39 2.97 -8.11 -9.14
N SER A 40 4.07 -8.87 -9.23
CA SER A 40 4.19 -9.99 -10.18
C SER A 40 3.21 -11.13 -9.85
N ARG A 41 3.02 -11.45 -8.56
CA ARG A 41 1.99 -12.42 -8.11
C ARG A 41 0.58 -11.98 -8.52
N ASP A 42 0.22 -10.71 -8.27
CA ASP A 42 -1.07 -10.16 -8.67
C ASP A 42 -1.27 -10.10 -10.20
N ALA A 43 -0.18 -10.06 -10.97
CA ALA A 43 -0.15 -10.11 -12.44
C ALA A 43 -0.17 -11.54 -13.00
N ASN A 44 -0.51 -12.53 -12.16
CA ASN A 44 -0.63 -13.96 -12.48
C ASN A 44 0.66 -14.62 -13.03
N ALA A 45 1.84 -14.08 -12.71
CA ALA A 45 3.11 -14.67 -13.12
C ALA A 45 3.29 -16.11 -12.59
N THR A 46 3.79 -17.01 -13.43
CA THR A 46 4.20 -18.37 -13.06
C THR A 46 5.60 -18.38 -12.44
N ARG A 47 6.40 -17.35 -12.75
CA ARG A 47 7.82 -17.22 -12.43
C ARG A 47 8.21 -15.76 -12.21
N ILE A 48 9.05 -15.52 -11.21
CA ILE A 48 9.81 -14.28 -11.06
C ILE A 48 11.30 -14.61 -10.83
N ASP A 49 12.18 -13.96 -11.59
CA ASP A 49 13.63 -13.97 -11.39
C ASP A 49 14.10 -12.66 -10.78
N ILE A 50 14.84 -12.76 -9.68
CA ILE A 50 15.36 -11.63 -8.91
C ILE A 50 16.89 -11.73 -8.90
N TYR A 51 17.58 -10.79 -9.51
CA TYR A 51 19.01 -10.93 -9.84
C TYR A 51 19.79 -9.62 -9.91
N THR A 52 21.12 -9.69 -9.82
CA THR A 52 22.01 -8.51 -9.71
C THR A 52 23.04 -8.32 -10.82
N GLY A 53 22.84 -8.91 -12.01
CA GLY A 53 23.77 -8.75 -13.13
C GLY A 53 23.22 -9.18 -14.49
N LYS A 54 24.09 -9.65 -15.40
CA LYS A 54 23.66 -10.10 -16.74
C LYS A 54 23.11 -11.53 -16.67
N VAL A 55 21.96 -11.72 -17.31
CA VAL A 55 21.42 -13.04 -17.65
C VAL A 55 22.04 -13.49 -18.97
N LYS A 56 22.63 -14.70 -19.03
CA LYS A 56 22.82 -15.41 -20.31
C LYS A 56 22.02 -16.71 -20.30
N THR A 57 21.13 -16.84 -21.27
CA THR A 57 20.42 -18.09 -21.56
C THR A 57 21.41 -19.08 -22.20
N VAL A 58 21.84 -20.09 -21.44
CA VAL A 58 22.72 -21.16 -21.92
C VAL A 58 21.87 -22.40 -22.22
N ALA A 59 21.72 -22.68 -23.51
CA ALA A 59 21.04 -23.89 -24.00
C ALA A 59 21.95 -25.12 -23.84
N GLN A 60 22.00 -25.71 -22.64
CA GLN A 60 22.85 -26.86 -22.37
C GLN A 60 22.17 -28.16 -22.84
N ARG A 61 22.68 -28.75 -23.94
CA ARG A 61 22.23 -30.06 -24.43
C ARG A 61 22.69 -31.20 -23.51
N SER A 62 21.93 -31.47 -22.45
CA SER A 62 22.12 -32.63 -21.58
C SER A 62 21.77 -33.94 -22.30
N ARG A 63 22.78 -34.75 -22.65
CA ARG A 63 22.58 -36.17 -23.03
C ARG A 63 22.21 -36.97 -21.76
N LEU A 64 20.93 -37.21 -21.52
CA LEU A 64 20.50 -38.23 -20.57
C LEU A 64 20.45 -39.58 -21.31
N MET A 65 21.37 -40.50 -20.99
CA MET A 65 21.36 -41.83 -21.59
C MET A 65 20.39 -42.75 -20.85
N SER A 66 19.14 -42.77 -21.30
CA SER A 66 18.21 -43.88 -21.06
C SER A 66 18.40 -44.94 -22.15
N THR A 67 18.21 -46.22 -21.82
CA THR A 67 18.36 -47.34 -22.77
C THR A 67 17.18 -47.52 -23.73
N GLN A 68 16.16 -46.66 -23.65
CA GLN A 68 15.04 -46.60 -24.60
C GLN A 68 14.67 -45.13 -24.90
N GLY A 69 14.69 -44.75 -26.19
CA GLY A 69 14.17 -43.47 -26.71
C GLY A 69 15.09 -42.24 -26.54
N LEU A 70 15.47 -41.61 -27.66
CA LEU A 70 16.24 -40.36 -27.68
C LEU A 70 15.35 -39.11 -27.52
N PHE A 71 14.91 -38.82 -26.28
CA PHE A 71 14.28 -37.54 -25.96
C PHE A 71 15.33 -36.44 -25.71
N PHE A 72 15.55 -35.56 -26.69
CA PHE A 72 16.36 -34.35 -26.53
C PHE A 72 15.56 -33.24 -25.82
N GLN A 73 15.44 -33.33 -24.48
CA GLN A 73 14.90 -32.21 -23.70
C GLN A 73 15.94 -31.09 -23.59
N CYS A 74 15.75 -30.01 -24.36
CA CYS A 74 16.62 -28.85 -24.31
C CYS A 74 16.29 -28.01 -23.07
N LEU A 75 17.13 -28.10 -22.04
CA LEU A 75 17.03 -27.26 -20.85
C LEU A 75 17.73 -25.93 -21.10
N LEU A 76 16.95 -24.85 -21.14
CA LEU A 76 17.46 -23.48 -21.10
C LEU A 76 17.83 -23.16 -19.65
N PHE A 77 19.14 -23.08 -19.37
CA PHE A 77 19.63 -22.63 -18.08
C PHE A 77 19.97 -21.15 -18.16
N PHE A 78 19.26 -20.32 -17.40
CA PHE A 78 19.69 -18.94 -17.17
C PHE A 78 20.92 -18.96 -16.26
N VAL A 79 22.11 -18.85 -16.85
CA VAL A 79 23.33 -18.63 -16.09
C VAL A 79 23.40 -17.14 -15.81
N ILE A 80 23.07 -16.80 -14.57
CA ILE A 80 23.11 -15.44 -14.03
C ILE A 80 24.43 -15.30 -13.27
N TRP A 81 25.12 -14.18 -13.50
CA TRP A 81 26.21 -13.75 -12.64
C TRP A 81 26.06 -12.27 -12.31
N THR A 82 26.38 -11.91 -11.08
CA THR A 82 26.62 -10.52 -10.70
C THR A 82 27.77 -9.98 -11.54
N GLU A 83 27.49 -8.92 -12.29
CA GLU A 83 28.51 -8.16 -13.00
C GLU A 83 28.58 -6.82 -12.29
N LYS A 84 29.64 -6.62 -11.50
CA LYS A 84 29.80 -5.38 -10.75
C LYS A 84 30.03 -4.23 -11.73
N ASN A 85 29.10 -3.28 -11.76
CA ASN A 85 29.21 -2.05 -12.52
C ASN A 85 29.63 -0.90 -11.57
N PRO A 86 30.91 -0.52 -11.52
CA PRO A 86 31.40 0.53 -10.63
C PRO A 86 30.93 1.93 -11.01
N GLU A 87 30.33 2.13 -12.20
CA GLU A 87 29.74 3.41 -12.62
C GLU A 87 28.42 3.72 -11.89
N LEU A 88 27.78 2.71 -11.28
CA LEU A 88 26.50 2.85 -10.59
C LEU A 88 26.68 2.78 -9.07
N ARG A 89 25.95 3.64 -8.34
CA ARG A 89 26.01 3.65 -6.86
C ARG A 89 25.55 2.29 -6.32
N GLY A 90 26.38 1.68 -5.47
CA GLY A 90 26.18 0.33 -4.93
C GLY A 90 26.74 -0.80 -5.79
N GLY A 91 27.35 -0.50 -6.93
CA GLY A 91 28.12 -1.47 -7.73
C GLY A 91 27.29 -2.49 -8.51
N PHE A 92 25.96 -2.50 -8.40
CA PHE A 92 25.08 -3.39 -9.18
C PHE A 92 23.67 -2.80 -9.35
N MET A 93 22.86 -3.44 -10.21
CA MET A 93 21.45 -3.14 -10.40
C MET A 93 20.60 -4.32 -9.90
N LEU A 94 19.55 -4.07 -9.12
CA LEU A 94 18.63 -5.11 -8.70
C LEU A 94 17.48 -5.24 -9.69
N CYS A 95 17.39 -6.38 -10.37
CA CYS A 95 16.43 -6.66 -11.43
C CYS A 95 15.35 -7.64 -10.93
N PHE A 96 14.10 -7.40 -11.31
CA PHE A 96 12.93 -8.26 -11.09
C PHE A 96 12.28 -8.51 -12.45
N LEU A 97 12.30 -9.76 -12.93
CA LEU A 97 11.73 -10.18 -14.22
C LEU A 97 10.59 -11.16 -13.97
N ASP A 98 9.39 -10.88 -14.49
CA ASP A 98 8.23 -11.79 -14.42
C ASP A 98 7.63 -12.13 -15.79
N ASP A 99 6.99 -13.30 -15.84
CA ASP A 99 6.22 -13.83 -16.99
C ASP A 99 4.71 -13.54 -16.88
N GLY A 100 4.33 -12.46 -16.18
CA GLY A 100 2.94 -12.09 -15.94
C GLY A 100 2.23 -11.48 -17.17
N ILE A 101 1.03 -10.96 -16.95
CA ILE A 101 0.18 -10.36 -18.01
C ILE A 101 0.75 -9.07 -18.62
N GLY A 102 1.82 -8.49 -18.05
CA GLY A 102 2.39 -7.21 -18.47
C GLY A 102 1.43 -6.03 -18.27
N MET A 103 1.72 -4.91 -18.93
CA MET A 103 0.86 -3.72 -18.97
C MET A 103 0.88 -3.08 -20.36
N ASP A 104 -0.26 -2.55 -20.80
CA ASP A 104 -0.35 -1.72 -22.00
C ASP A 104 0.03 -0.25 -21.69
N PRO A 105 0.22 0.62 -22.71
CA PRO A 105 0.63 2.01 -22.47
C PRO A 105 -0.32 2.79 -21.54
N ASN A 106 -1.64 2.53 -21.57
CA ASN A 106 -2.60 3.22 -20.70
C ASN A 106 -2.50 2.71 -19.25
N GLU A 107 -2.39 1.39 -19.07
CA GLU A 107 -2.12 0.77 -17.76
C GLU A 107 -0.80 1.26 -17.16
N ALA A 108 0.25 1.42 -17.97
CA ALA A 108 1.52 1.99 -17.54
C ALA A 108 1.35 3.43 -17.02
N THR A 109 0.48 4.27 -17.61
CA THR A 109 0.18 5.61 -17.03
C THR A 109 -0.48 5.54 -15.65
N HIS A 110 -1.16 4.44 -15.31
CA HIS A 110 -1.73 4.23 -13.98
C HIS A 110 -0.67 3.90 -12.93
N VAL A 111 0.49 3.36 -13.33
CA VAL A 111 1.60 3.06 -12.41
C VAL A 111 2.09 4.32 -11.72
N ILE A 112 2.13 5.47 -12.39
CA ILE A 112 2.52 6.76 -11.77
C ILE A 112 1.39 7.47 -11.02
N GLN A 113 0.13 7.02 -11.12
CA GLN A 113 -0.99 7.60 -10.37
C GLN A 113 -0.96 7.04 -8.93
N PHE A 114 -0.63 7.89 -7.94
CA PHE A 114 -0.56 7.48 -6.54
C PHE A 114 -1.95 7.25 -5.94
N GLY A 115 -2.11 6.20 -5.13
CA GLY A 115 -3.38 5.83 -4.50
C GLY A 115 -4.39 5.12 -5.42
N LYS A 116 -4.17 5.08 -6.74
CA LYS A 116 -5.04 4.40 -7.70
C LYS A 116 -4.65 2.92 -7.84
N SER A 117 -5.63 2.03 -7.75
CA SER A 117 -5.47 0.62 -8.11
C SER A 117 -6.79 0.08 -8.64
N SER A 118 -6.77 -0.54 -9.83
CA SER A 118 -7.90 -1.32 -10.37
C SER A 118 -8.18 -2.57 -9.53
N LYS A 119 -7.18 -3.06 -8.80
CA LYS A 119 -7.22 -4.25 -7.93
C LYS A 119 -8.09 -4.07 -6.67
N ARG A 120 -8.57 -2.85 -6.37
CA ARG A 120 -9.33 -2.51 -5.16
C ARG A 120 -10.82 -2.82 -5.34
N SER A 121 -11.24 -4.02 -4.94
CA SER A 121 -12.65 -4.37 -4.72
C SER A 121 -12.83 -5.11 -3.39
N PRO A 122 -14.05 -5.14 -2.78
CA PRO A 122 -14.30 -5.83 -1.51
C PRO A 122 -14.12 -7.36 -1.58
N GLU A 123 -14.17 -7.91 -2.79
CA GLU A 123 -14.04 -9.33 -3.11
C GLU A 123 -12.62 -9.70 -3.60
N SER A 124 -11.72 -8.72 -3.70
CA SER A 124 -10.40 -8.89 -4.32
C SER A 124 -9.45 -9.73 -3.46
N THR A 125 -8.93 -10.80 -4.07
CA THR A 125 -7.84 -11.63 -3.55
C THR A 125 -6.45 -11.06 -3.85
N GLN A 126 -6.35 -9.96 -4.60
CA GLN A 126 -5.09 -9.32 -4.96
C GLN A 126 -4.55 -8.43 -3.82
N ILE A 127 -3.23 -8.40 -3.69
CA ILE A 127 -2.49 -7.78 -2.59
C ILE A 127 -2.29 -6.27 -2.83
N GLY A 128 -2.29 -5.83 -4.09
CA GLY A 128 -1.99 -4.45 -4.52
C GLY A 128 -3.10 -3.41 -4.32
N GLN A 129 -3.77 -3.37 -3.16
CA GLN A 129 -4.96 -2.52 -2.92
C GLN A 129 -4.70 -1.01 -2.67
N TYR A 130 -3.46 -0.59 -2.49
CA TYR A 130 -3.11 0.83 -2.18
C TYR A 130 -2.56 1.64 -3.35
N GLY A 131 -2.25 1.02 -4.49
CA GLY A 131 -1.72 1.75 -5.65
C GLY A 131 -0.37 2.42 -5.43
N ASN A 132 0.43 1.95 -4.45
CA ASN A 132 1.68 2.63 -4.05
C ASN A 132 2.91 1.71 -3.92
N GLY A 133 2.73 0.40 -3.77
CA GLY A 133 3.80 -0.56 -3.43
C GLY A 133 5.09 -0.43 -4.24
N LEU A 134 5.00 -0.39 -5.58
CA LEU A 134 6.16 -0.20 -6.45
C LEU A 134 6.92 1.11 -6.15
N LYS A 135 6.19 2.21 -5.87
CA LYS A 135 6.77 3.54 -5.67
C LYS A 135 7.42 3.71 -4.29
N SER A 136 6.83 3.13 -3.24
CA SER A 136 7.48 3.12 -1.92
C SER A 136 8.63 2.11 -1.88
N GLY A 137 8.48 0.95 -2.52
CA GLY A 137 9.47 -0.13 -2.55
C GLY A 137 10.74 0.23 -3.34
N SER A 138 10.61 0.62 -4.60
CA SER A 138 11.77 0.97 -5.45
C SER A 138 12.59 2.13 -4.87
N MET A 139 11.94 3.21 -4.43
CA MET A 139 12.58 4.36 -3.79
C MET A 139 13.12 4.06 -2.38
N ARG A 140 12.76 2.92 -1.77
CA ARG A 140 13.43 2.43 -0.56
C ARG A 140 14.75 1.76 -0.90
N ILE A 141 14.80 0.96 -1.97
CA ILE A 141 15.94 0.13 -2.38
C ILE A 141 17.04 0.96 -3.07
N GLY A 142 16.66 1.83 -4.01
CA GLY A 142 17.58 2.65 -4.78
C GLY A 142 17.07 4.08 -4.98
N LYS A 143 17.89 4.88 -5.64
CA LYS A 143 17.57 6.28 -6.01
C LYS A 143 16.72 6.35 -7.27
N ASP A 144 16.91 5.40 -8.19
CA ASP A 144 16.35 5.43 -9.54
C ASP A 144 15.79 4.04 -9.91
N PHE A 145 14.70 4.00 -10.69
CA PHE A 145 14.27 2.75 -11.34
C PHE A 145 13.77 2.98 -12.77
N ILE A 146 13.91 1.94 -13.59
CA ILE A 146 13.36 1.85 -14.94
C ILE A 146 12.59 0.54 -15.10
N LEU A 147 11.44 0.60 -15.75
CA LEU A 147 10.52 -0.52 -15.93
C LEU A 147 10.27 -0.73 -17.42
N PHE A 148 10.44 -1.96 -17.87
CA PHE A 148 10.10 -2.42 -19.21
C PHE A 148 8.94 -3.39 -19.09
N THR A 149 7.91 -3.25 -19.91
CA THR A 149 6.76 -4.16 -19.89
C THR A 149 6.24 -4.41 -21.30
N LYS A 150 5.65 -5.59 -21.48
CA LYS A 150 5.23 -6.14 -22.76
C LYS A 150 3.83 -6.74 -22.59
N LYS A 151 2.89 -6.30 -23.43
CA LYS A 151 1.51 -6.81 -23.45
C LYS A 151 0.98 -6.66 -24.88
N ASP A 152 0.19 -7.63 -25.33
CA ASP A 152 -0.40 -7.69 -26.67
C ASP A 152 0.62 -7.44 -27.80
N ASN A 153 0.53 -6.30 -28.50
CA ASN A 153 1.49 -5.90 -29.54
C ASN A 153 2.31 -4.64 -29.15
N ALA A 154 2.36 -4.28 -27.87
CA ALA A 154 3.04 -3.09 -27.36
C ALA A 154 4.23 -3.41 -26.44
N LEU A 155 5.26 -2.58 -26.54
CA LEU A 155 6.40 -2.52 -25.62
C LEU A 155 6.40 -1.13 -24.97
N THR A 156 6.36 -1.08 -23.64
CA THR A 156 6.27 0.19 -22.90
C THR A 156 7.45 0.32 -21.93
N CYS A 157 8.12 1.47 -21.95
CA CYS A 157 9.13 1.82 -20.95
C CYS A 157 8.56 2.90 -20.01
N LEU A 158 8.85 2.80 -18.72
CA LEU A 158 8.51 3.79 -17.70
C LEU A 158 9.75 4.08 -16.87
N PHE A 159 10.17 5.35 -16.80
CA PHE A 159 11.43 5.73 -16.16
C PHE A 159 11.25 6.74 -15.02
N LEU A 160 11.50 6.32 -13.77
CA LEU A 160 11.49 7.19 -12.60
C LEU A 160 12.89 7.32 -12.01
N SER A 161 13.61 8.37 -12.43
CA SER A 161 14.91 8.72 -11.87
C SER A 161 14.82 9.95 -10.96
N ARG A 162 15.24 9.82 -9.70
CA ARG A 162 15.48 10.98 -8.84
C ARG A 162 16.74 11.74 -9.23
N THR A 163 17.74 11.06 -9.80
CA THR A 163 18.98 11.69 -10.31
C THR A 163 18.68 12.74 -11.38
N PHE A 164 17.81 12.44 -12.36
CA PHE A 164 17.29 13.41 -13.33
C PHE A 164 16.70 14.67 -12.66
N HIS A 165 15.85 14.51 -11.64
CA HIS A 165 15.21 15.64 -10.95
C HIS A 165 16.19 16.47 -10.13
N GLU A 166 17.17 15.83 -9.49
CA GLU A 166 18.20 16.50 -8.69
C GLU A 166 19.16 17.31 -9.57
N GLU A 167 19.54 16.79 -10.75
CA GLU A 167 20.45 17.48 -11.68
C GLU A 167 19.78 18.62 -12.46
N GLU A 168 18.53 18.45 -12.88
CA GLU A 168 17.77 19.49 -13.61
C GLU A 168 16.96 20.43 -12.67
N GLY A 169 17.04 20.23 -11.35
CA GLY A 169 16.42 21.10 -10.33
C GLY A 169 14.88 21.06 -10.28
N LEU A 170 14.28 19.92 -10.56
CA LEU A 170 12.83 19.75 -10.73
C LEU A 170 12.10 19.43 -9.42
N ASP A 171 11.14 20.27 -9.03
CA ASP A 171 10.25 20.02 -7.87
C ASP A 171 9.01 19.18 -8.24
N GLU A 172 8.56 19.16 -9.50
CA GLU A 172 7.47 18.29 -9.97
C GLU A 172 7.97 16.91 -10.41
N VAL A 173 7.19 15.85 -10.17
CA VAL A 173 7.55 14.47 -10.56
C VAL A 173 7.23 14.22 -12.04
N ILE A 174 8.25 14.29 -12.89
CA ILE A 174 8.21 14.02 -14.34
C ILE A 174 8.69 12.59 -14.61
N VAL A 175 7.96 11.84 -15.46
CA VAL A 175 8.26 10.42 -15.75
C VAL A 175 8.18 10.16 -17.26
N PRO A 176 9.31 9.98 -17.96
CA PRO A 176 9.31 9.51 -19.34
C PRO A 176 8.61 8.16 -19.49
N LEU A 177 7.67 8.09 -20.44
CA LEU A 177 6.84 6.91 -20.70
C LEU A 177 6.67 6.62 -22.21
N PRO A 178 7.77 6.38 -22.96
CA PRO A 178 7.71 6.04 -24.38
C PRO A 178 7.22 4.59 -24.61
N SER A 179 6.63 4.37 -25.78
CA SER A 179 6.06 3.08 -26.21
C SER A 179 6.45 2.75 -27.65
N TRP A 180 6.53 1.47 -28.00
CA TRP A 180 6.91 0.95 -29.32
C TRP A 180 6.04 -0.23 -29.74
N ASP A 181 5.91 -0.46 -31.04
CA ASP A 181 5.28 -1.66 -31.58
C ASP A 181 6.16 -2.90 -31.37
N LEU A 182 5.56 -4.01 -30.96
CA LEU A 182 6.28 -5.25 -30.68
C LEU A 182 6.96 -5.84 -31.94
N LYS A 183 6.36 -5.66 -33.12
CA LYS A 183 6.80 -6.24 -34.40
C LYS A 183 7.68 -5.28 -35.20
N THR A 184 7.23 -4.05 -35.45
CA THR A 184 7.99 -3.10 -36.28
C THR A 184 9.10 -2.37 -35.52
N LYS A 185 9.00 -2.32 -34.18
CA LYS A 185 9.83 -1.48 -33.28
C LYS A 185 9.70 0.02 -33.54
N GLU A 186 8.64 0.46 -34.23
CA GLU A 186 8.39 1.88 -34.44
C GLU A 186 7.71 2.53 -33.21
N PRO A 187 7.90 3.83 -32.97
CA PRO A 187 7.29 4.52 -31.82
C PRO A 187 5.76 4.57 -31.88
N LEU A 188 5.09 4.13 -30.81
CA LEU A 188 3.65 4.28 -30.61
C LEU A 188 3.36 5.62 -29.92
N THR A 189 3.50 6.71 -30.67
CA THR A 189 3.23 8.08 -30.19
C THR A 189 2.37 8.88 -31.17
N SER A 190 1.51 9.75 -30.64
CA SER A 190 0.87 10.84 -31.41
C SER A 190 1.67 12.13 -31.40
N ASP A 191 2.75 12.19 -30.62
CA ASP A 191 3.60 13.35 -30.37
C ASP A 191 5.08 12.94 -30.52
N PRO A 192 5.70 13.22 -31.68
CA PRO A 192 7.11 12.88 -31.92
C PRO A 192 8.10 13.70 -31.10
N GLU A 193 7.77 14.95 -30.75
CA GLU A 193 8.66 15.82 -29.98
C GLU A 193 8.75 15.35 -28.52
N LYS A 194 7.59 15.03 -27.90
CA LYS A 194 7.54 14.38 -26.60
C LYS A 194 8.33 13.07 -26.58
N TYR A 195 8.14 12.21 -27.58
CA TYR A 195 8.85 10.92 -27.65
C TYR A 195 10.38 11.08 -27.76
N ALA A 196 10.85 12.06 -28.54
CA ALA A 196 12.27 12.37 -28.64
C ALA A 196 12.85 12.81 -27.28
N ILE A 197 12.17 13.71 -26.58
CA ILE A 197 12.58 14.17 -25.23
C ILE A 197 12.56 13.02 -24.23
N GLU A 198 11.52 12.18 -24.24
CA GLU A 198 11.39 11.04 -23.32
C GLU A 198 12.50 10.00 -23.52
N THR A 199 12.87 9.72 -24.76
CA THR A 199 13.95 8.78 -25.07
C THR A 199 15.34 9.39 -24.82
N GLU A 200 15.56 10.66 -25.14
CA GLU A 200 16.80 11.38 -24.79
C GLU A 200 17.04 11.40 -23.27
N LEU A 201 16.01 11.68 -22.45
CA LEU A 201 16.11 11.62 -21.00
C LEU A 201 16.48 10.23 -20.48
N ILE A 202 15.94 9.17 -21.08
CA ILE A 202 16.32 7.78 -20.76
C ILE A 202 17.78 7.51 -21.16
N PHE A 203 18.23 7.95 -22.33
CA PHE A 203 19.60 7.72 -22.77
C PHE A 203 20.62 8.54 -21.99
N LYS A 204 20.26 9.76 -21.55
CA LYS A 204 21.08 10.61 -20.67
C LYS A 204 21.22 9.98 -19.28
N TYR A 205 20.11 9.72 -18.60
CA TYR A 205 20.10 9.40 -17.16
C TYR A 205 20.04 7.91 -16.79
N SER A 206 19.52 7.02 -17.65
CA SER A 206 19.44 5.60 -17.34
C SER A 206 20.78 4.86 -17.59
N PRO A 207 20.93 3.60 -17.14
CA PRO A 207 22.09 2.76 -17.48
C PRO A 207 22.15 2.36 -18.97
N PHE A 208 21.12 2.66 -19.76
CA PHE A 208 21.00 2.29 -21.18
C PHE A 208 21.11 3.54 -22.04
N LYS A 209 22.25 3.70 -22.72
CA LYS A 209 22.67 4.93 -23.40
C LYS A 209 22.24 5.04 -24.87
N ASN A 210 21.45 4.08 -25.36
CA ASN A 210 20.87 4.09 -26.71
C ASN A 210 19.72 3.07 -26.83
N GLU A 211 18.96 3.20 -27.92
CA GLU A 211 17.80 2.34 -28.21
C GLU A 211 18.15 0.85 -28.34
N GLN A 212 19.34 0.50 -28.86
CA GLN A 212 19.78 -0.89 -28.95
C GLN A 212 19.94 -1.53 -27.56
N GLN A 213 20.56 -0.82 -26.61
CA GLN A 213 20.69 -1.27 -25.22
C GLN A 213 19.34 -1.33 -24.49
N LEU A 214 18.41 -0.45 -24.84
CA LEU A 214 17.05 -0.44 -24.30
C LEU A 214 16.21 -1.63 -24.83
N MET A 215 16.25 -1.89 -26.14
CA MET A 215 15.59 -3.03 -26.77
C MET A 215 16.16 -4.38 -26.29
N GLN A 216 17.44 -4.44 -25.92
CA GLN A 216 18.01 -5.61 -25.23
C GLN A 216 17.35 -5.90 -23.88
N GLN A 217 16.73 -4.92 -23.21
CA GLN A 217 16.00 -5.16 -21.95
C GLN A 217 14.61 -5.76 -22.23
N PHE A 218 13.88 -5.25 -23.23
CA PHE A 218 12.63 -5.87 -23.68
C PHE A 218 12.84 -7.31 -24.16
N ASN A 219 13.97 -7.61 -24.81
CA ASN A 219 14.30 -8.97 -25.27
C ASN A 219 14.57 -9.98 -24.14
N LYS A 220 14.69 -9.54 -22.87
CA LYS A 220 14.70 -10.46 -21.70
C LYS A 220 13.32 -11.00 -21.36
N ILE A 221 12.24 -10.36 -21.84
CA ILE A 221 10.86 -10.82 -21.68
C ILE A 221 10.58 -11.81 -22.83
N GLU A 222 11.07 -13.05 -22.66
CA GLU A 222 10.98 -14.13 -23.65
C GLU A 222 9.51 -14.52 -23.94
N SER A 223 8.64 -14.44 -22.94
CA SER A 223 7.18 -14.69 -23.00
C SER A 223 6.42 -13.64 -23.84
N SER A 224 5.20 -13.96 -24.28
CA SER A 224 4.35 -13.02 -25.04
C SER A 224 4.00 -11.74 -24.27
N SER A 225 3.87 -11.84 -22.95
CA SER A 225 3.72 -10.72 -22.00
C SER A 225 4.68 -10.85 -20.81
N GLY A 226 4.86 -9.77 -20.04
CA GLY A 226 5.66 -9.79 -18.81
C GLY A 226 6.18 -8.41 -18.42
N THR A 227 6.88 -8.33 -17.29
CA THR A 227 7.48 -7.08 -16.79
C THR A 227 8.90 -7.29 -16.28
N LEU A 228 9.77 -6.32 -16.54
CA LEU A 228 11.14 -6.23 -16.02
C LEU A 228 11.32 -4.89 -15.31
N VAL A 229 11.46 -4.91 -13.98
CA VAL A 229 11.80 -3.73 -13.16
C VAL A 229 13.29 -3.77 -12.82
N ILE A 230 14.01 -2.70 -13.10
CA ILE A 230 15.43 -2.54 -12.76
C ILE A 230 15.58 -1.35 -11.82
N VAL A 231 15.92 -1.62 -10.56
CA VAL A 231 16.25 -0.61 -9.55
C VAL A 231 17.77 -0.46 -9.47
N TYR A 232 18.26 0.77 -9.50
CA TYR A 232 19.70 1.06 -9.51
C TYR A 232 20.02 2.32 -8.70
N ASN A 233 21.30 2.66 -8.64
CA ASN A 233 21.85 3.64 -7.69
C ASN A 233 21.39 3.34 -6.26
N LEU A 234 21.77 2.15 -5.79
CA LEU A 234 21.32 1.55 -4.55
C LEU A 234 21.74 2.37 -3.34
N LYS A 235 20.98 2.24 -2.25
CA LYS A 235 21.32 2.89 -0.98
C LYS A 235 22.51 2.18 -0.32
N LEU A 236 23.34 3.01 0.32
CA LEU A 236 24.58 2.62 0.97
C LEU A 236 24.46 2.87 2.47
N MET A 237 25.15 2.05 3.25
CA MET A 237 25.43 2.28 4.66
C MET A 237 26.52 3.37 4.81
N ASP A 238 26.75 3.84 6.03
CA ASP A 238 27.78 4.83 6.35
C ASP A 238 29.22 4.35 6.04
N SER A 239 29.42 3.03 5.86
CA SER A 239 30.68 2.43 5.39
C SER A 239 30.93 2.60 3.88
N GLY A 240 29.94 3.07 3.11
CA GLY A 240 29.99 3.15 1.65
C GLY A 240 29.52 1.87 0.93
N GLU A 241 29.34 0.76 1.64
CA GLU A 241 28.83 -0.50 1.08
C GLU A 241 27.29 -0.50 0.94
N PRO A 242 26.71 -1.24 -0.02
CA PRO A 242 25.26 -1.35 -0.18
C PRO A 242 24.57 -2.04 1.01
N GLU A 243 23.31 -1.71 1.28
CA GLU A 243 22.51 -2.37 2.33
C GLU A 243 22.23 -3.87 2.04
N LEU A 244 22.44 -4.31 0.80
CA LEU A 244 22.21 -5.67 0.31
C LEU A 244 23.56 -6.34 -0.03
N ASP A 245 23.87 -7.42 0.68
CA ASP A 245 25.04 -8.27 0.46
C ASP A 245 24.70 -9.42 -0.51
N ILE A 246 25.52 -9.57 -1.55
CA ILE A 246 25.42 -10.61 -2.60
C ILE A 246 26.76 -11.33 -2.83
N ASP A 247 27.78 -11.00 -2.03
CA ASP A 247 29.12 -11.59 -2.12
C ASP A 247 29.29 -12.73 -1.11
N THR A 248 28.62 -12.68 0.06
CA THR A 248 28.68 -13.75 1.07
C THR A 248 27.98 -15.05 0.63
N ASP A 249 26.86 -14.96 -0.09
CA ASP A 249 26.19 -16.10 -0.73
C ASP A 249 25.67 -15.68 -2.11
N HIS A 250 26.34 -16.15 -3.16
CA HIS A 250 25.99 -15.86 -4.56
C HIS A 250 24.65 -16.47 -5.00
N GLN A 251 23.98 -17.28 -4.18
CA GLN A 251 22.63 -17.79 -4.44
C GLN A 251 21.54 -17.02 -3.69
N ASP A 252 21.88 -16.01 -2.88
CA ASP A 252 20.93 -15.24 -2.07
C ASP A 252 21.08 -13.73 -2.28
N ILE A 253 20.27 -12.97 -1.55
CA ILE A 253 20.44 -11.54 -1.29
C ILE A 253 20.28 -11.40 0.23
N LEU A 254 21.36 -11.03 0.90
CA LEU A 254 21.42 -10.91 2.35
C LEU A 254 21.29 -9.45 2.80
N MET A 255 20.83 -9.24 4.04
CA MET A 255 21.05 -7.96 4.73
C MET A 255 22.52 -7.87 5.12
N ALA A 256 23.18 -6.78 4.71
CA ALA A 256 24.59 -6.54 4.99
C ALA A 256 24.88 -6.34 6.50
N GLY A 257 26.12 -6.61 6.90
CA GLY A 257 26.60 -6.48 8.28
C GLY A 257 26.60 -7.79 9.08
N THR A 258 27.20 -7.73 10.28
CA THR A 258 27.30 -8.87 11.21
C THR A 258 25.94 -9.23 11.82
N PRO A 259 25.53 -10.51 11.81
CA PRO A 259 24.29 -10.93 12.44
C PRO A 259 24.38 -10.80 13.97
N ALA A 260 23.38 -10.19 14.59
CA ALA A 260 23.17 -10.35 16.03
C ALA A 260 22.68 -11.79 16.34
N GLU A 261 23.01 -12.29 17.52
CA GLU A 261 22.57 -13.62 17.95
C GLU A 261 21.03 -13.70 18.04
N GLY A 262 20.45 -14.82 17.60
CA GLY A 262 19.00 -15.02 17.60
C GLY A 262 18.23 -14.31 16.47
N VAL A 263 18.90 -13.59 15.55
CA VAL A 263 18.25 -13.04 14.34
C VAL A 263 17.65 -14.16 13.51
N LYS A 264 16.35 -14.05 13.22
CA LYS A 264 15.59 -15.08 12.48
C LYS A 264 15.96 -15.07 10.99
N PRO A 265 16.04 -16.24 10.31
CA PRO A 265 16.56 -16.33 8.94
C PRO A 265 15.91 -15.35 7.96
N GLU A 266 14.60 -15.20 8.03
CA GLU A 266 13.75 -14.36 7.18
C GLU A 266 14.01 -12.86 7.36
N LYS A 267 14.72 -12.45 8.42
CA LYS A 267 15.17 -11.07 8.64
C LYS A 267 16.57 -10.79 8.08
N ARG A 268 17.30 -11.80 7.62
CA ARG A 268 18.65 -11.65 7.03
C ARG A 268 18.79 -12.23 5.62
N SER A 269 18.10 -13.32 5.29
CA SER A 269 18.12 -14.00 4.00
C SER A 269 16.83 -13.72 3.22
N PHE A 270 16.94 -13.16 2.02
CA PHE A 270 15.79 -12.92 1.16
C PHE A 270 15.23 -14.23 0.61
N ARG A 271 16.07 -15.24 0.35
CA ARG A 271 15.70 -16.63 0.04
C ARG A 271 14.90 -17.29 1.15
N ALA A 272 15.20 -17.03 2.42
CA ALA A 272 14.38 -17.49 3.54
C ALA A 272 13.03 -16.76 3.58
N TYR A 273 13.02 -15.43 3.50
CA TYR A 273 11.78 -14.63 3.53
C TYR A 273 10.82 -14.99 2.40
N THR A 274 11.32 -15.02 1.16
CA THR A 274 10.52 -15.36 -0.04
C THR A 274 10.02 -16.80 -0.01
N ALA A 275 10.68 -17.72 0.70
CA ALA A 275 10.20 -19.09 0.85
C ALA A 275 8.89 -19.20 1.65
N VAL A 276 8.63 -18.26 2.57
CA VAL A 276 7.44 -18.24 3.45
C VAL A 276 6.52 -17.04 3.21
N LEU A 277 6.85 -16.17 2.26
CA LEU A 277 6.14 -14.92 1.94
C LEU A 277 4.65 -15.11 1.61
N TYR A 278 4.28 -16.27 1.09
CA TYR A 278 2.89 -16.63 0.72
C TYR A 278 2.44 -17.94 1.37
N ILE A 279 1.22 -17.97 1.90
CA ILE A 279 0.67 -19.17 2.59
C ILE A 279 0.40 -20.33 1.62
N ASP A 280 -0.07 -20.03 0.40
CA ASP A 280 -0.07 -20.92 -0.76
C ASP A 280 0.80 -20.29 -1.87
N PRO A 281 2.05 -20.75 -2.03
CA PRO A 281 2.92 -20.35 -3.13
C PRO A 281 2.52 -21.05 -4.43
N ARG A 282 2.41 -20.28 -5.52
CA ARG A 282 2.11 -20.75 -6.87
C ARG A 282 3.14 -20.24 -7.87
N MET A 283 3.31 -18.92 -7.94
CA MET A 283 4.44 -18.28 -8.62
C MET A 283 5.76 -18.82 -8.05
N ARG A 284 6.65 -19.25 -8.94
CA ARG A 284 7.99 -19.73 -8.60
C ARG A 284 8.93 -18.53 -8.46
N ILE A 285 9.66 -18.45 -7.36
CA ILE A 285 10.64 -17.38 -7.14
C ILE A 285 12.03 -17.96 -7.42
N PHE A 286 12.86 -17.23 -8.16
CA PHE A 286 14.27 -17.52 -8.39
C PHE A 286 15.09 -16.32 -7.91
N ILE A 287 16.17 -16.59 -7.16
CA ILE A 287 17.11 -15.58 -6.68
C ILE A 287 18.50 -15.94 -7.21
N GLN A 288 19.15 -14.99 -7.90
CA GLN A 288 20.41 -15.19 -8.62
C GLN A 288 20.38 -16.40 -9.58
N GLY A 289 19.22 -16.66 -10.21
CA GLY A 289 19.00 -17.80 -11.11
C GLY A 289 18.71 -19.14 -10.41
N HIS A 290 18.89 -19.22 -9.08
CA HIS A 290 18.63 -20.43 -8.29
C HIS A 290 17.21 -20.40 -7.69
N LYS A 291 16.45 -21.49 -7.85
CA LYS A 291 15.04 -21.55 -7.42
C LYS A 291 14.93 -21.45 -5.89
N VAL A 292 14.00 -20.66 -5.41
CA VAL A 292 13.62 -20.61 -3.99
C VAL A 292 12.71 -21.80 -3.70
N ARG A 293 13.06 -22.59 -2.69
CA ARG A 293 12.19 -23.66 -2.18
C ARG A 293 11.14 -23.04 -1.26
N THR A 294 10.08 -22.54 -1.89
CA THR A 294 8.88 -22.07 -1.20
C THR A 294 8.29 -23.18 -0.34
N LYS A 295 7.56 -22.80 0.72
CA LYS A 295 7.04 -23.70 1.73
C LYS A 295 5.66 -23.25 2.18
N ARG A 296 4.68 -24.16 2.10
CA ARG A 296 3.44 -24.02 2.88
C ARG A 296 3.77 -24.41 4.32
N LEU A 297 3.75 -23.46 5.24
CA LEU A 297 4.22 -23.70 6.63
C LEU A 297 3.46 -24.83 7.33
N SER A 298 2.18 -25.03 7.03
CA SER A 298 1.38 -26.17 7.53
C SER A 298 1.93 -27.55 7.17
N CYS A 299 2.69 -27.66 6.07
CA CYS A 299 3.35 -28.91 5.66
C CYS A 299 4.64 -29.20 6.43
N CYS A 300 5.25 -28.18 7.06
CA CYS A 300 6.62 -28.22 7.56
C CYS A 300 6.72 -28.47 9.07
N LEU A 301 5.66 -28.98 9.70
CA LEU A 301 5.49 -29.03 11.16
C LEU A 301 5.03 -30.41 11.60
N TYR A 302 5.46 -30.83 12.79
CA TYR A 302 4.98 -32.02 13.48
C TYR A 302 3.53 -31.83 13.93
N LYS A 303 2.68 -32.82 13.61
CA LYS A 303 1.25 -32.91 13.98
C LYS A 303 0.51 -31.57 13.85
N PRO A 304 0.38 -31.05 12.62
CA PRO A 304 -0.39 -29.86 12.35
C PRO A 304 -1.88 -30.13 12.63
N ARG A 305 -2.55 -29.23 13.34
CA ARG A 305 -4.00 -29.30 13.61
C ARG A 305 -4.67 -27.97 13.28
N LEU A 306 -5.90 -28.03 12.77
CA LEU A 306 -6.69 -26.87 12.38
C LEU A 306 -7.79 -26.61 13.41
N TYR A 307 -7.96 -25.36 13.82
CA TYR A 307 -9.05 -24.90 14.69
C TYR A 307 -9.82 -23.79 13.97
N LYS A 308 -11.15 -23.89 13.95
CA LYS A 308 -12.02 -22.85 13.38
C LYS A 308 -12.37 -21.82 14.45
N TYR A 309 -12.09 -20.54 14.18
CA TYR A 309 -12.47 -19.41 15.00
C TYR A 309 -13.51 -18.55 14.29
N THR A 310 -14.77 -18.62 14.72
CA THR A 310 -15.85 -17.80 14.17
C THR A 310 -15.68 -16.34 14.56
N SER A 311 -15.49 -15.47 13.57
CA SER A 311 -15.27 -14.04 13.79
C SER A 311 -16.58 -13.25 13.64
N THR A 312 -17.05 -12.66 14.74
CA THR A 312 -18.21 -11.75 14.74
C THR A 312 -17.98 -10.56 13.81
N ARG A 313 -16.79 -9.96 13.84
CA ARG A 313 -16.38 -8.87 12.95
C ARG A 313 -16.41 -9.25 11.47
N PHE A 314 -15.98 -10.47 11.11
CA PHE A 314 -16.05 -10.97 9.74
C PHE A 314 -17.51 -11.06 9.28
N LYS A 315 -18.39 -11.64 10.11
CA LYS A 315 -19.83 -11.71 9.84
C LYS A 315 -20.46 -10.32 9.68
N THR A 316 -20.32 -9.43 10.66
CA THR A 316 -20.96 -8.10 10.63
C THR A 316 -20.50 -7.24 9.46
N ARG A 317 -19.22 -7.32 9.05
CA ARG A 317 -18.74 -6.58 7.86
C ARG A 317 -19.23 -7.20 6.55
N ALA A 318 -19.39 -8.52 6.47
CA ALA A 318 -20.01 -9.17 5.30
C ALA A 318 -21.50 -8.81 5.17
N GLU A 319 -22.24 -8.73 6.30
CA GLU A 319 -23.62 -8.25 6.35
C GLU A 319 -23.73 -6.78 5.88
N GLN A 320 -22.79 -5.92 6.29
CA GLN A 320 -22.72 -4.53 5.81
C GLN A 320 -22.45 -4.44 4.30
N GLU A 321 -21.56 -5.27 3.74
CA GLU A 321 -21.30 -5.30 2.30
C GLU A 321 -22.49 -5.81 1.46
N VAL A 322 -23.27 -6.75 2.00
CA VAL A 322 -24.55 -7.17 1.39
C VAL A 322 -25.57 -6.03 1.45
N LYS A 323 -25.75 -5.36 2.60
CA LYS A 323 -26.68 -4.22 2.74
C LYS A 323 -26.37 -3.07 1.77
N LYS A 324 -25.08 -2.76 1.57
CA LYS A 324 -24.65 -1.75 0.57
C LYS A 324 -24.99 -2.17 -0.86
N ALA A 325 -24.74 -3.43 -1.22
CA ALA A 325 -25.05 -3.96 -2.55
C ALA A 325 -26.56 -4.00 -2.82
N ASP A 326 -27.37 -4.32 -1.82
CA ASP A 326 -28.84 -4.31 -1.89
C ASP A 326 -29.37 -2.90 -2.17
N HIS A 327 -28.94 -1.92 -1.39
CA HIS A 327 -29.29 -0.51 -1.59
C HIS A 327 -28.87 0.02 -2.97
N LEU A 328 -27.64 -0.28 -3.42
CA LEU A 328 -27.17 0.09 -4.77
C LEU A 328 -27.93 -0.61 -5.90
N THR A 329 -28.37 -1.86 -5.68
CA THR A 329 -29.20 -2.60 -6.65
C THR A 329 -30.60 -2.00 -6.75
N LYS A 330 -31.22 -1.64 -5.62
CA LYS A 330 -32.53 -0.98 -5.56
C LYS A 330 -32.51 0.35 -6.32
N ILE A 331 -31.52 1.21 -6.09
CA ILE A 331 -31.33 2.48 -6.81
C ILE A 331 -31.14 2.26 -8.32
N ALA A 332 -30.47 1.18 -8.72
CA ALA A 332 -30.24 0.87 -10.13
C ALA A 332 -31.49 0.36 -10.83
N GLU A 333 -32.22 -0.55 -10.20
CA GLU A 333 -33.49 -1.09 -10.67
C GLU A 333 -34.57 0.00 -10.78
N GLU A 334 -34.64 0.91 -9.82
CA GLU A 334 -35.53 2.07 -9.87
C GLU A 334 -35.21 2.97 -11.09
N LYS A 335 -33.93 3.28 -11.33
CA LYS A 335 -33.50 4.07 -12.50
C LYS A 335 -33.73 3.35 -13.83
N ALA A 336 -33.54 2.03 -13.87
CA ALA A 336 -33.84 1.22 -15.05
C ALA A 336 -35.35 1.23 -15.36
N ARG A 337 -36.20 1.11 -14.33
CA ARG A 337 -37.66 1.16 -14.44
C ARG A 337 -38.17 2.55 -14.82
N GLU A 338 -37.58 3.62 -14.27
CA GLU A 338 -37.90 5.00 -14.62
C GLU A 338 -37.51 5.30 -16.09
N ALA A 339 -36.34 4.84 -16.53
CA ALA A 339 -35.89 4.98 -17.92
C ALA A 339 -36.76 4.17 -18.90
N GLU A 340 -37.16 2.96 -18.54
CA GLU A 340 -38.07 2.13 -19.35
C GLU A 340 -39.48 2.73 -19.42
N SER A 341 -40.00 3.28 -18.32
CA SER A 341 -41.25 4.05 -18.31
C SER A 341 -41.16 5.27 -19.23
N LYS A 342 -40.04 6.02 -19.18
CA LYS A 342 -39.76 7.12 -20.12
C LYS A 342 -39.66 6.65 -21.58
N ARG A 343 -39.11 5.46 -21.84
CA ARG A 343 -39.05 4.84 -23.18
C ARG A 343 -40.45 4.59 -23.73
N ILE A 344 -41.28 3.87 -22.99
CA ILE A 344 -42.67 3.55 -23.35
C ILE A 344 -43.50 4.83 -23.54
N ALA A 345 -43.40 5.79 -22.62
CA ALA A 345 -44.12 7.05 -22.70
C ALA A 345 -43.68 7.93 -23.90
N MET A 346 -42.39 7.90 -24.27
CA MET A 346 -41.89 8.60 -25.45
C MET A 346 -42.31 7.91 -26.76
N GLU A 347 -42.31 6.58 -26.79
CA GLU A 347 -42.80 5.78 -27.92
C GLU A 347 -44.29 6.05 -28.18
N ALA A 348 -45.13 5.97 -27.14
CA ALA A 348 -46.56 6.29 -27.21
C ALA A 348 -46.86 7.75 -27.59
N ARG A 349 -46.00 8.70 -27.20
CA ARG A 349 -46.18 10.13 -27.53
C ARG A 349 -45.71 10.50 -28.95
N LEU A 350 -44.78 9.74 -29.52
CA LEU A 350 -44.28 9.97 -30.88
C LEU A 350 -45.05 9.19 -31.94
N GLY A 351 -45.57 8.00 -31.62
CA GLY A 351 -46.37 7.18 -32.52
C GLY A 351 -45.65 6.92 -33.85
N GLU A 352 -46.32 7.19 -34.97
CA GLU A 352 -45.75 7.05 -36.32
C GLU A 352 -44.95 8.29 -36.80
N ASP A 353 -44.47 9.19 -35.92
CA ASP A 353 -43.72 10.37 -36.35
C ASP A 353 -42.39 10.01 -37.06
N ILE A 354 -42.44 10.11 -38.40
CA ILE A 354 -41.34 9.80 -39.31
C ILE A 354 -40.22 10.88 -39.25
N SER A 355 -40.37 11.95 -38.47
CA SER A 355 -39.32 12.96 -38.25
C SER A 355 -37.97 12.32 -37.88
N LYS A 356 -36.89 12.87 -38.44
CA LYS A 356 -35.52 12.40 -38.17
C LYS A 356 -35.14 12.62 -36.71
N ASP A 357 -35.55 13.76 -36.15
CA ASP A 357 -35.19 14.16 -34.79
C ASP A 357 -35.99 13.37 -33.77
N SER A 358 -37.28 13.13 -34.02
CA SER A 358 -38.13 12.27 -33.19
C SER A 358 -37.58 10.84 -33.11
N ARG A 359 -37.17 10.26 -34.25
CA ARG A 359 -36.53 8.93 -34.29
C ARG A 359 -35.15 8.90 -33.62
N ALA A 360 -34.38 9.99 -33.69
CA ALA A 360 -33.09 10.11 -32.98
C ALA A 360 -33.29 10.23 -31.45
N ILE A 361 -34.29 10.97 -31.00
CA ILE A 361 -34.65 11.11 -29.59
C ILE A 361 -35.18 9.78 -29.03
N LEU A 362 -36.06 9.09 -29.75
CA LEU A 362 -36.59 7.79 -29.34
C LEU A 362 -35.47 6.77 -29.14
N ARG A 363 -34.57 6.63 -30.12
CA ARG A 363 -33.36 5.77 -30.00
C ARG A 363 -32.53 6.11 -28.77
N LYS A 364 -32.21 7.39 -28.56
CA LYS A 364 -31.44 7.82 -27.39
C LYS A 364 -32.09 7.43 -26.05
N VAL A 365 -33.42 7.38 -25.97
CA VAL A 365 -34.14 6.91 -24.77
C VAL A 365 -34.15 5.37 -24.70
N GLN A 366 -34.33 4.67 -25.82
CA GLN A 366 -34.21 3.20 -25.92
C GLN A 366 -32.81 2.72 -25.48
N ASP A 367 -31.75 3.32 -26.03
CA ASP A 367 -30.35 3.05 -25.68
C ASP A 367 -30.08 3.31 -24.19
N SER A 368 -30.59 4.44 -23.66
CA SER A 368 -30.42 4.79 -22.24
C SER A 368 -31.16 3.84 -21.30
N ALA A 369 -32.35 3.35 -21.68
CA ALA A 369 -33.08 2.37 -20.90
C ALA A 369 -32.38 1.00 -20.91
N MET A 370 -31.90 0.55 -22.08
CA MET A 370 -31.14 -0.70 -22.22
C MET A 370 -29.84 -0.68 -21.40
N MET A 371 -29.10 0.44 -21.42
CA MET A 371 -27.87 0.60 -20.63
C MET A 371 -28.14 0.58 -19.13
N LEU A 372 -29.18 1.28 -18.64
CA LEU A 372 -29.54 1.29 -17.23
C LEU A 372 -30.08 -0.07 -16.75
N ARG A 373 -30.82 -0.80 -17.60
CA ARG A 373 -31.24 -2.19 -17.35
C ARG A 373 -30.02 -3.10 -17.15
N ARG A 374 -29.07 -3.09 -18.08
CA ARG A 374 -27.80 -3.84 -17.96
C ARG A 374 -27.00 -3.47 -16.69
N GLU A 375 -26.99 -2.20 -16.30
CA GLU A 375 -26.35 -1.73 -15.05
C GLU A 375 -27.06 -2.24 -13.79
N ALA A 376 -28.39 -2.35 -13.80
CA ALA A 376 -29.18 -2.94 -12.72
C ALA A 376 -28.98 -4.46 -12.62
N ASP A 377 -29.03 -5.17 -13.74
CA ASP A 377 -28.85 -6.63 -13.80
C ASP A 377 -27.45 -7.03 -13.32
N MET A 378 -26.42 -6.27 -13.71
CA MET A 378 -25.04 -6.47 -13.23
C MET A 378 -24.93 -6.27 -11.71
N ARG A 379 -25.59 -5.27 -11.13
CA ARG A 379 -25.62 -5.06 -9.67
C ARG A 379 -26.38 -6.17 -8.94
N LYS A 380 -27.51 -6.63 -9.50
CA LYS A 380 -28.28 -7.76 -8.98
C LYS A 380 -27.43 -9.03 -8.88
N ARG A 381 -26.64 -9.35 -9.91
CA ARG A 381 -25.70 -10.49 -9.89
C ARG A 381 -24.62 -10.33 -8.81
N ASN A 382 -24.05 -9.14 -8.59
CA ASN A 382 -23.09 -8.91 -7.50
C ASN A 382 -23.75 -9.03 -6.12
N LEU A 383 -24.99 -8.55 -5.95
CA LEU A 383 -25.76 -8.76 -4.72
C LEU A 383 -26.00 -10.25 -4.44
N GLU A 384 -26.45 -11.00 -5.43
CA GLU A 384 -26.68 -12.45 -5.34
C GLU A 384 -25.39 -13.21 -5.00
N ALA A 385 -24.27 -12.84 -5.62
CA ALA A 385 -22.94 -13.37 -5.29
C ALA A 385 -22.52 -13.06 -3.84
N LYS A 386 -22.66 -11.80 -3.38
CA LYS A 386 -22.38 -11.42 -1.99
C LYS A 386 -23.31 -12.12 -0.99
N GLN A 387 -24.59 -12.32 -1.33
CA GLN A 387 -25.53 -13.07 -0.50
C GLN A 387 -25.18 -14.56 -0.43
N LYS A 388 -24.74 -15.18 -1.53
CA LYS A 388 -24.21 -16.55 -1.55
C LYS A 388 -22.96 -16.66 -0.66
N ALA A 389 -22.00 -15.75 -0.82
CA ALA A 389 -20.80 -15.69 0.01
C ALA A 389 -21.10 -15.43 1.49
N LEU A 390 -22.14 -14.65 1.83
CA LEU A 390 -22.54 -14.41 3.22
C LEU A 390 -23.02 -15.68 3.93
N LYS A 391 -23.65 -16.63 3.21
CA LYS A 391 -24.12 -17.91 3.77
C LYS A 391 -22.98 -18.85 4.21
N GLU A 392 -21.78 -18.67 3.66
CA GLU A 392 -20.60 -19.47 4.04
C GLU A 392 -20.13 -19.16 5.48
N PRO A 393 -19.55 -20.11 6.22
CA PRO A 393 -19.01 -19.85 7.57
C PRO A 393 -18.00 -18.70 7.58
N LYS A 394 -18.18 -17.75 8.51
CA LYS A 394 -17.30 -16.58 8.68
C LYS A 394 -16.21 -16.86 9.73
N ASP A 395 -15.51 -17.96 9.49
CA ASP A 395 -14.45 -18.49 10.34
C ASP A 395 -13.06 -18.08 9.83
N LEU A 396 -12.11 -17.92 10.75
CA LEU A 396 -10.68 -17.96 10.45
C LEU A 396 -10.14 -19.35 10.81
N ASN A 397 -9.24 -19.89 9.99
CA ASN A 397 -8.60 -21.18 10.25
C ASN A 397 -7.25 -20.94 10.94
N PHE A 398 -7.14 -21.28 12.22
CA PHE A 398 -5.87 -21.29 12.95
C PHE A 398 -5.23 -22.67 12.81
N ILE A 399 -4.05 -22.76 12.22
CA ILE A 399 -3.29 -24.01 12.08
C ILE A 399 -2.09 -23.97 13.03
N PHE A 400 -1.95 -24.95 13.92
CA PHE A 400 -0.82 -25.06 14.85
C PHE A 400 -0.05 -26.35 14.63
N GLY A 401 1.28 -26.30 14.69
CA GLY A 401 2.19 -27.45 14.53
C GLY A 401 3.53 -27.22 15.23
N VAL A 402 4.23 -28.28 15.65
CA VAL A 402 5.54 -28.14 16.33
C VAL A 402 6.68 -28.14 15.30
N ASN A 403 7.54 -27.12 15.32
CA ASN A 403 8.75 -27.04 14.52
C ASN A 403 9.86 -27.91 15.16
N ILE A 404 9.88 -29.20 14.84
CA ILE A 404 10.87 -30.14 15.38
C ILE A 404 12.25 -30.02 14.72
N GLU A 405 12.37 -29.44 13.53
CA GLU A 405 13.69 -29.15 12.93
C GLU A 405 14.39 -27.96 13.61
N GLN A 406 13.65 -26.92 14.01
CA GLN A 406 14.21 -25.70 14.61
C GLN A 406 13.30 -25.13 15.71
N ARG A 407 13.46 -25.62 16.96
CA ARG A 407 12.56 -25.31 18.11
C ARG A 407 12.54 -23.85 18.58
N ASP A 408 13.48 -23.02 18.14
CA ASP A 408 13.52 -21.58 18.41
C ASP A 408 12.82 -20.74 17.33
N LEU A 409 12.52 -21.35 16.17
CA LEU A 409 11.79 -20.74 15.06
C LEU A 409 10.29 -21.03 15.22
N ASP A 410 9.73 -20.49 16.29
CA ASP A 410 8.37 -20.72 16.76
C ASP A 410 7.60 -19.41 17.03
N GLY A 411 6.27 -19.47 17.10
CA GLY A 411 5.40 -18.29 17.16
C GLY A 411 4.45 -18.18 15.96
N MET A 412 3.66 -17.11 15.92
CA MET A 412 2.57 -16.95 14.95
C MET A 412 3.04 -16.28 13.66
N PHE A 413 2.61 -16.84 12.53
CA PHE A 413 2.69 -16.27 11.19
C PHE A 413 1.29 -15.85 10.76
N VAL A 414 1.09 -14.54 10.59
CA VAL A 414 -0.19 -13.94 10.27
C VAL A 414 -0.12 -13.40 8.84
N TYR A 415 -0.86 -14.06 7.96
CA TYR A 415 -1.04 -13.69 6.56
C TYR A 415 -2.29 -12.82 6.40
N ASN A 416 -2.31 -12.01 5.34
CA ASN A 416 -3.44 -11.22 4.93
C ASN A 416 -3.64 -11.36 3.42
N CYS A 417 -4.79 -11.88 3.00
CA CYS A 417 -5.02 -12.31 1.61
C CYS A 417 -3.81 -13.06 1.03
N SER A 418 -3.38 -14.07 1.79
CA SER A 418 -2.27 -14.98 1.51
C SER A 418 -0.87 -14.38 1.49
N ARG A 419 -0.68 -13.09 1.80
CA ARG A 419 0.62 -12.40 1.96
C ARG A 419 1.04 -12.31 3.43
N LEU A 420 2.26 -12.72 3.75
CA LEU A 420 2.81 -12.63 5.11
C LEU A 420 2.94 -11.16 5.56
N ILE A 421 2.33 -10.83 6.70
CA ILE A 421 2.40 -9.49 7.34
C ILE A 421 3.22 -9.54 8.62
N LYS A 422 3.02 -10.58 9.46
CA LYS A 422 3.69 -10.74 10.76
C LYS A 422 4.24 -12.16 10.91
N MET A 423 5.43 -12.31 11.48
CA MET A 423 6.14 -13.58 11.65
C MET A 423 6.71 -13.72 13.07
N TYR A 424 6.81 -14.96 13.57
CA TYR A 424 7.36 -15.29 14.90
C TYR A 424 6.69 -14.57 16.10
N GLU A 425 5.47 -14.06 15.93
CA GLU A 425 4.79 -13.30 16.99
C GLU A 425 4.36 -14.21 18.14
N LYS A 426 4.82 -13.91 19.37
CA LYS A 426 4.54 -14.76 20.54
C LYS A 426 3.14 -14.48 21.10
N THR A 427 2.42 -15.53 21.48
CA THR A 427 1.09 -15.39 22.11
C THR A 427 0.81 -16.52 23.10
N GLY A 428 -0.16 -16.30 24.00
CA GLY A 428 -0.56 -17.27 25.02
C GLY A 428 0.64 -17.70 25.88
N PRO A 429 0.79 -19.00 26.21
CA PRO A 429 1.86 -19.50 27.06
C PRO A 429 3.29 -19.22 26.58
N GLN A 430 3.49 -18.89 25.29
CA GLN A 430 4.81 -18.50 24.77
C GLN A 430 5.33 -17.17 25.34
N LEU A 431 4.46 -16.36 25.95
CA LEU A 431 4.81 -15.11 26.63
C LEU A 431 5.23 -15.33 28.09
N GLU A 432 5.02 -16.53 28.65
CA GLU A 432 5.20 -16.83 30.08
C GLU A 432 6.63 -17.30 30.43
N GLY A 433 7.53 -17.37 29.45
CA GLY A 433 8.96 -17.65 29.65
C GLY A 433 9.32 -19.11 29.95
N GLY A 434 8.38 -20.04 29.84
CA GLY A 434 8.59 -21.49 30.07
C GLY A 434 8.71 -22.32 28.77
N MET A 435 8.89 -23.64 28.92
CA MET A 435 8.88 -24.59 27.80
C MET A 435 7.47 -24.89 27.23
N ALA A 436 6.41 -24.35 27.83
CA ALA A 436 5.03 -24.57 27.39
C ALA A 436 4.77 -23.85 26.07
N CYS A 437 4.27 -24.57 25.06
CA CYS A 437 4.09 -24.07 23.69
C CYS A 437 5.38 -23.59 22.98
N GLY A 438 6.56 -23.73 23.60
CA GLY A 438 7.84 -23.49 22.95
C GLY A 438 8.02 -24.44 21.77
N GLY A 439 8.51 -23.94 20.64
CA GLY A 439 8.62 -24.73 19.41
C GLY A 439 7.34 -24.83 18.59
N VAL A 440 6.19 -24.29 19.06
CA VAL A 440 4.94 -24.30 18.28
C VAL A 440 4.86 -23.11 17.33
N VAL A 441 4.70 -23.41 16.04
CA VAL A 441 4.35 -22.43 15.01
C VAL A 441 2.82 -22.42 14.86
N GLY A 442 2.25 -21.21 14.79
CA GLY A 442 0.85 -20.99 14.42
C GLY A 442 0.76 -20.26 13.09
N VAL A 443 -0.26 -20.57 12.28
CA VAL A 443 -0.48 -19.98 10.96
C VAL A 443 -1.96 -19.60 10.82
N VAL A 444 -2.23 -18.41 10.29
CA VAL A 444 -3.57 -17.95 9.91
C VAL A 444 -3.49 -17.07 8.66
N ASP A 445 -4.49 -17.14 7.78
CA ASP A 445 -4.73 -16.14 6.75
C ASP A 445 -6.00 -15.34 7.10
N VAL A 446 -5.92 -14.02 6.97
CA VAL A 446 -6.95 -13.07 7.40
C VAL A 446 -7.40 -12.25 6.19
N PRO A 447 -8.67 -12.28 5.76
CA PRO A 447 -9.11 -11.48 4.63
C PRO A 447 -9.12 -9.97 4.95
N TYR A 448 -8.94 -9.11 3.94
CA TYR A 448 -9.05 -7.64 4.06
C TYR A 448 -10.30 -7.19 4.83
N LEU A 449 -11.42 -7.90 4.64
CA LEU A 449 -12.68 -7.61 5.32
C LEU A 449 -12.57 -7.69 6.86
N VAL A 450 -11.61 -8.43 7.43
CA VAL A 450 -11.38 -8.52 8.88
C VAL A 450 -10.29 -7.56 9.36
N LEU A 451 -9.11 -7.61 8.73
CA LEU A 451 -8.00 -6.68 9.00
C LEU A 451 -7.41 -6.17 7.69
N GLU A 452 -7.11 -4.87 7.66
CA GLU A 452 -6.28 -4.26 6.61
C GLU A 452 -4.84 -4.07 7.15
N PRO A 453 -3.82 -4.24 6.30
CA PRO A 453 -2.43 -4.01 6.67
C PRO A 453 -2.12 -2.51 6.82
N THR A 454 -0.94 -2.19 7.35
CA THR A 454 -0.35 -0.86 7.29
C THR A 454 0.23 -0.57 5.92
N HIS A 455 0.62 0.70 5.70
CA HIS A 455 1.15 1.21 4.44
C HIS A 455 2.40 0.48 3.88
N ASN A 456 3.14 -0.24 4.72
CA ASN A 456 4.31 -1.05 4.35
C ASN A 456 4.06 -2.56 4.35
N LYS A 457 2.83 -3.01 4.62
CA LYS A 457 2.44 -4.43 4.78
C LYS A 457 3.24 -5.21 5.84
N GLN A 458 3.86 -4.56 6.83
CA GLN A 458 4.59 -5.23 7.92
C GLN A 458 3.85 -5.17 9.28
N ASP A 459 2.68 -4.52 9.34
CA ASP A 459 1.75 -4.60 10.47
C ASP A 459 0.29 -4.40 10.03
N PHE A 460 -0.65 -4.33 10.97
CA PHE A 460 -2.09 -4.14 10.71
C PHE A 460 -2.58 -2.75 11.16
N ALA A 461 -3.42 -2.12 10.32
CA ALA A 461 -3.94 -0.78 10.60
C ALA A 461 -4.86 -0.74 11.84
N ASP A 462 -5.58 -1.83 12.11
CA ASP A 462 -6.41 -1.96 13.31
C ASP A 462 -5.68 -2.75 14.41
N ALA A 463 -4.78 -2.04 15.11
CA ALA A 463 -4.00 -2.61 16.20
C ALA A 463 -4.87 -3.04 17.40
N LYS A 464 -6.15 -2.63 17.53
CA LYS A 464 -7.04 -3.13 18.58
C LYS A 464 -7.46 -4.56 18.26
N GLU A 465 -7.86 -4.80 17.02
CA GLU A 465 -8.43 -6.08 16.61
C GLU A 465 -7.37 -7.09 16.18
N TYR A 466 -6.20 -6.64 15.73
CA TYR A 466 -5.02 -7.50 15.66
C TYR A 466 -4.61 -8.08 17.02
N ARG A 467 -4.67 -7.29 18.11
CA ARG A 467 -4.45 -7.80 19.47
C ARG A 467 -5.57 -8.73 19.95
N HIS A 468 -6.82 -8.55 19.50
CA HIS A 468 -7.89 -9.50 19.77
C HIS A 468 -7.65 -10.85 19.06
N LEU A 469 -7.27 -10.81 17.78
CA LEU A 469 -6.86 -11.98 17.00
C LEU A 469 -5.70 -12.73 17.69
N LEU A 470 -4.62 -12.04 18.05
CA LEU A 470 -3.49 -12.65 18.77
C LEU A 470 -3.93 -13.31 20.09
N LYS A 471 -4.80 -12.66 20.89
CA LYS A 471 -5.33 -13.26 22.13
C LYS A 471 -6.09 -14.55 21.84
N SER A 472 -7.01 -14.52 20.87
CA SER A 472 -7.76 -15.73 20.50
C SER A 472 -6.86 -16.82 19.91
N MET A 473 -5.81 -16.48 19.15
CA MET A 473 -4.79 -17.47 18.74
C MET A 473 -4.07 -18.07 19.96
N GLY A 474 -3.74 -17.27 20.99
CA GLY A 474 -3.15 -17.76 22.24
C GLY A 474 -4.05 -18.71 23.03
N GLU A 475 -5.36 -18.43 23.07
CA GLU A 475 -6.38 -19.32 23.66
C GLU A 475 -6.44 -20.69 22.93
N HIS A 476 -6.37 -20.69 21.60
CA HIS A 476 -6.37 -21.93 20.79
C HIS A 476 -5.00 -22.65 20.83
N LEU A 477 -3.89 -21.92 20.94
CA LEU A 477 -2.54 -22.46 21.11
C LEU A 477 -2.44 -23.26 22.43
N ALA A 478 -3.01 -22.74 23.52
CA ALA A 478 -3.10 -23.46 24.78
C ALA A 478 -3.93 -24.76 24.65
N GLN A 479 -5.02 -24.73 23.85
CA GLN A 479 -5.77 -25.96 23.53
C GLN A 479 -4.94 -26.93 22.68
N TYR A 480 -4.20 -26.47 21.67
CA TYR A 480 -3.32 -27.31 20.86
C TYR A 480 -2.26 -28.03 21.72
N TRP A 481 -1.70 -27.34 22.72
CA TRP A 481 -0.75 -27.93 23.65
C TRP A 481 -1.37 -29.00 24.57
N LYS A 482 -2.62 -28.79 25.03
CA LYS A 482 -3.42 -29.85 25.68
C LYS A 482 -3.64 -31.03 24.70
N ASP A 483 -4.11 -30.74 23.49
CA ASP A 483 -4.55 -31.69 22.46
C ASP A 483 -3.44 -32.56 21.86
N THR A 484 -2.17 -32.17 21.97
CA THR A 484 -1.01 -32.97 21.52
C THR A 484 -0.47 -33.92 22.59
N ASN A 485 -0.88 -33.74 23.87
CA ASN A 485 -0.43 -34.52 25.03
C ASN A 485 1.10 -34.56 25.25
N ILE A 486 1.87 -33.60 24.69
CA ILE A 486 3.34 -33.54 24.85
C ILE A 486 3.72 -33.41 26.34
N ALA A 487 2.98 -32.59 27.10
CA ALA A 487 3.20 -32.43 28.54
C ALA A 487 3.06 -33.75 29.32
N GLN A 488 2.10 -34.62 28.95
CA GLN A 488 1.88 -35.91 29.61
C GLN A 488 3.01 -36.92 29.35
N LYS A 489 3.69 -36.82 28.20
CA LYS A 489 4.85 -37.65 27.86
C LYS A 489 6.16 -37.16 28.48
N GLY A 490 6.17 -35.92 28.99
CA GLY A 490 7.34 -35.22 29.49
C GLY A 490 8.01 -34.40 28.38
N ILE A 491 7.98 -33.07 28.53
CA ILE A 491 8.43 -32.12 27.50
C ILE A 491 9.92 -32.31 27.14
N VAL A 492 10.78 -32.58 28.12
CA VAL A 492 12.22 -32.82 27.89
C VAL A 492 12.42 -34.08 27.04
N LYS A 493 11.81 -35.21 27.44
CA LYS A 493 11.89 -36.49 26.70
C LYS A 493 11.43 -36.39 25.25
N PHE A 494 10.40 -35.58 24.99
CA PHE A 494 9.91 -35.29 23.64
C PHE A 494 10.98 -34.59 22.78
N TRP A 495 11.71 -33.63 23.35
CA TRP A 495 12.80 -32.93 22.64
C TRP A 495 14.06 -33.79 22.51
N ASP A 496 14.37 -34.64 23.49
CA ASP A 496 15.45 -35.63 23.43
C ASP A 496 15.22 -36.64 22.28
N GLU A 497 13.98 -37.07 22.06
CA GLU A 497 13.59 -38.01 20.99
C GLU A 497 13.93 -37.48 19.58
N PHE A 498 13.88 -36.15 19.38
CA PHE A 498 14.22 -35.48 18.13
C PHE A 498 15.66 -34.95 18.07
N GLY A 499 16.45 -35.18 19.13
CA GLY A 499 17.90 -34.94 19.16
C GLY A 499 18.34 -33.63 19.80
N TYR A 500 17.50 -32.92 20.56
CA TYR A 500 17.87 -31.68 21.23
C TYR A 500 18.64 -31.92 22.55
N LEU A 501 19.78 -32.59 22.45
CA LEU A 501 20.63 -32.99 23.57
C LEU A 501 21.30 -31.81 24.32
N SER A 502 21.13 -30.57 23.82
CA SER A 502 21.69 -29.36 24.43
C SER A 502 20.68 -28.68 25.36
N ALA A 503 21.16 -28.26 26.52
CA ALA A 503 20.42 -27.46 27.49
C ALA A 503 20.06 -26.05 26.97
N SER A 504 20.77 -25.54 25.95
CA SER A 504 20.39 -24.25 25.33
C SER A 504 19.20 -24.43 24.39
N TRP A 505 18.14 -23.64 24.58
CA TRP A 505 16.95 -23.70 23.73
C TRP A 505 17.25 -23.38 22.26
N SER A 506 18.14 -22.41 22.00
CA SER A 506 18.53 -21.96 20.66
C SER A 506 19.51 -22.89 19.94
N ALA A 507 20.04 -23.92 20.60
CA ALA A 507 20.92 -24.88 19.94
C ALA A 507 20.12 -25.78 18.97
N PRO A 508 20.62 -26.02 17.74
CA PRO A 508 19.98 -26.91 16.78
C PRO A 508 19.99 -28.37 17.29
N PRO A 509 19.07 -29.22 16.79
CA PRO A 509 19.06 -30.63 17.16
C PRO A 509 20.23 -31.39 16.53
N SER A 510 20.60 -32.52 17.13
CA SER A 510 21.65 -33.41 16.64
C SER A 510 21.43 -33.77 15.16
N SER A 511 22.54 -33.71 14.41
CA SER A 511 22.66 -34.06 13.00
C SER A 511 22.91 -35.54 12.77
N GLU A 512 22.97 -36.37 13.81
CA GLU A 512 23.10 -37.82 13.67
C GLU A 512 21.94 -38.42 12.89
N LEU A 513 22.25 -39.42 12.06
CA LEU A 513 21.30 -40.04 11.13
C LEU A 513 20.05 -40.61 11.82
N ARG A 514 20.15 -41.08 13.08
CA ARG A 514 18.99 -41.55 13.87
C ARG A 514 17.98 -40.43 14.14
N TYR A 515 18.42 -39.25 14.54
CA TYR A 515 17.55 -38.13 14.86
C TYR A 515 17.00 -37.46 13.59
N LYS A 516 17.83 -37.33 12.54
CA LYS A 516 17.36 -36.90 11.21
C LYS A 516 16.27 -37.81 10.67
N ARG A 517 16.46 -39.14 10.71
CA ARG A 517 15.42 -40.12 10.33
C ARG A 517 14.16 -39.95 11.17
N ARG A 518 14.28 -39.80 12.49
CA ARG A 518 13.12 -39.64 13.40
C ARG A 518 12.28 -38.41 13.07
N ARG A 519 12.90 -37.26 12.74
CA ARG A 519 12.19 -36.04 12.31
C ARG A 519 11.60 -36.16 10.91
N ALA A 520 12.38 -36.69 9.94
CA ALA A 520 11.94 -36.88 8.55
C ALA A 520 10.80 -37.91 8.36
N MET A 521 10.60 -38.82 9.32
CA MET A 521 9.44 -39.72 9.36
C MET A 521 8.13 -39.02 9.77
N GLU A 522 8.21 -37.88 10.46
CA GLU A 522 7.04 -37.19 11.05
C GLU A 522 6.64 -35.91 10.30
N ILE A 523 7.48 -35.42 9.38
CA ILE A 523 7.20 -34.29 8.49
C ILE A 523 7.31 -34.78 7.03
N PRO A 524 6.20 -34.87 6.26
CA PRO A 524 6.23 -35.34 4.88
C PRO A 524 6.86 -34.30 3.94
N ILE A 525 7.69 -34.76 2.99
CA ILE A 525 8.33 -33.87 2.01
C ILE A 525 7.29 -33.47 0.94
N THR A 526 6.91 -32.20 0.92
CA THR A 526 6.10 -31.60 -0.15
C THR A 526 6.96 -30.81 -1.13
N ILE A 527 6.74 -30.97 -2.43
CA ILE A 527 7.51 -30.31 -3.50
C ILE A 527 6.57 -29.79 -4.61
N GLN A 528 6.94 -28.68 -5.25
CA GLN A 528 6.16 -28.08 -6.33
C GLN A 528 6.66 -28.53 -7.71
N CYS A 529 5.76 -29.00 -8.57
CA CYS A 529 6.07 -29.31 -9.97
C CYS A 529 6.38 -28.03 -10.76
N ASP A 530 7.55 -28.01 -11.42
CA ASP A 530 8.01 -26.85 -12.19
C ASP A 530 7.22 -26.59 -13.48
N LYS A 531 6.47 -27.59 -13.99
CA LYS A 531 5.62 -27.48 -15.18
C LYS A 531 4.20 -26.99 -14.87
N CYS A 532 3.51 -27.66 -13.95
CA CYS A 532 2.07 -27.42 -13.71
C CYS A 532 1.77 -26.72 -12.38
N LEU A 533 2.79 -26.26 -11.64
CA LEU A 533 2.71 -25.53 -10.37
C LEU A 533 1.96 -26.23 -9.22
N LYS A 534 1.49 -27.47 -9.43
CA LYS A 534 0.83 -28.31 -8.42
C LYS A 534 1.85 -28.79 -7.39
N TRP A 535 1.42 -28.83 -6.14
CA TRP A 535 2.16 -29.43 -5.03
C TRP A 535 1.92 -30.94 -4.99
N ARG A 536 3.01 -31.70 -4.85
CA ARG A 536 3.01 -33.15 -4.64
C ARG A 536 3.59 -33.49 -3.28
N THR A 537 3.06 -34.53 -2.66
CA THR A 537 3.66 -35.16 -1.47
C THR A 537 4.53 -36.32 -1.93
N LEU A 538 5.78 -36.39 -1.47
CA LEU A 538 6.67 -37.52 -1.76
C LEU A 538 6.56 -38.58 -0.66
N PRO A 539 6.50 -39.88 -0.99
CA PRO A 539 6.51 -40.94 0.00
C PRO A 539 7.84 -40.98 0.77
N PHE A 540 7.80 -41.30 2.06
CA PHE A 540 9.02 -41.46 2.86
C PHE A 540 9.85 -42.64 2.34
N GLN A 541 11.13 -42.39 2.08
CA GLN A 541 12.12 -43.40 1.69
C GLN A 541 13.37 -43.21 2.56
N MET A 542 14.01 -44.30 2.99
CA MET A 542 15.19 -44.22 3.86
C MET A 542 16.35 -43.47 3.19
N ASP A 543 16.47 -43.59 1.87
CA ASP A 543 17.49 -42.92 1.03
C ASP A 543 17.07 -41.51 0.58
N ALA A 544 15.89 -41.03 1.02
CA ALA A 544 15.45 -39.64 0.84
C ALA A 544 15.84 -38.72 2.01
N VAL A 545 16.34 -39.28 3.12
CA VAL A 545 16.89 -38.47 4.23
C VAL A 545 18.14 -37.75 3.77
N ASP A 546 18.25 -36.45 4.04
CA ASP A 546 19.25 -35.50 3.49
C ASP A 546 19.27 -35.34 1.95
N LYS A 547 18.38 -36.02 1.20
CA LYS A 547 18.38 -35.99 -0.28
C LYS A 547 17.97 -34.62 -0.82
N ARG A 548 18.92 -33.91 -1.44
CA ARG A 548 18.63 -32.70 -2.22
C ARG A 548 18.01 -33.08 -3.57
N TYR A 549 16.68 -33.03 -3.66
CA TYR A 549 15.96 -33.02 -4.94
C TYR A 549 16.43 -31.87 -5.85
N PRO A 550 16.40 -32.01 -7.19
CA PRO A 550 16.75 -30.92 -8.10
C PRO A 550 15.69 -29.83 -8.11
N ASP A 551 16.06 -28.60 -8.45
CA ASP A 551 15.15 -27.46 -8.45
C ASP A 551 14.12 -27.53 -9.61
N SER A 552 14.52 -28.10 -10.75
CA SER A 552 13.67 -28.37 -11.93
C SER A 552 12.79 -29.63 -11.78
N TRP A 553 12.36 -29.96 -10.56
CA TRP A 553 11.55 -31.15 -10.28
C TRP A 553 10.16 -31.04 -10.92
N VAL A 554 9.69 -32.14 -11.52
CA VAL A 554 8.37 -32.25 -12.19
C VAL A 554 7.65 -33.51 -11.73
N CYS A 555 6.32 -33.59 -11.90
CA CYS A 555 5.52 -34.73 -11.43
C CYS A 555 6.10 -36.10 -11.84
N LEU A 556 6.65 -36.24 -13.06
CA LEU A 556 7.21 -37.50 -13.58
C LEU A 556 8.42 -38.02 -12.77
N MET A 557 8.94 -37.20 -11.84
CA MET A 557 10.00 -37.54 -10.90
C MET A 557 9.45 -37.94 -9.51
N ASN A 558 8.15 -38.17 -9.39
CA ASN A 558 7.49 -38.67 -8.19
C ASN A 558 7.48 -40.22 -8.18
N PRO A 559 7.95 -40.89 -7.11
CA PRO A 559 7.78 -42.34 -6.97
C PRO A 559 6.33 -42.82 -6.82
N ASP A 560 5.38 -41.92 -6.53
CA ASP A 560 3.95 -42.22 -6.39
C ASP A 560 3.22 -42.08 -7.74
N SER A 561 2.77 -43.21 -8.30
CA SER A 561 2.05 -43.34 -9.57
C SER A 561 0.61 -42.78 -9.58
N SER A 562 0.10 -42.33 -8.43
CA SER A 562 -1.13 -41.51 -8.37
C SER A 562 -0.86 -40.03 -8.62
N GLN A 563 0.39 -39.60 -8.50
CA GLN A 563 0.83 -38.20 -8.52
C GLN A 563 1.98 -37.92 -9.53
N ASP A 564 2.33 -38.91 -10.36
CA ASP A 564 3.39 -38.89 -11.37
C ASP A 564 3.11 -37.99 -12.60
N ARG A 565 1.85 -37.75 -12.91
CA ARG A 565 1.41 -36.93 -14.04
C ARG A 565 1.04 -35.50 -13.64
N CYS A 566 1.12 -34.57 -14.59
CA CYS A 566 0.78 -33.17 -14.37
C CYS A 566 -0.72 -32.98 -14.16
N ASP A 567 -1.53 -33.82 -14.78
CA ASP A 567 -2.98 -33.66 -14.92
C ASP A 567 -3.73 -34.16 -13.69
N ALA A 568 -3.19 -35.19 -13.02
CA ALA A 568 -3.70 -35.69 -11.74
C ALA A 568 -3.98 -34.54 -10.74
N PRO A 569 -5.08 -34.58 -9.99
CA PRO A 569 -5.51 -33.50 -9.10
C PRO A 569 -4.46 -33.20 -8.02
N GLU A 570 -4.44 -31.96 -7.50
CA GLU A 570 -3.61 -31.66 -6.33
C GLU A 570 -4.25 -32.24 -5.06
N GLN A 571 -3.47 -33.02 -4.30
CA GLN A 571 -3.91 -33.56 -3.02
C GLN A 571 -4.05 -32.42 -1.99
N LYS A 572 -5.29 -32.08 -1.63
CA LYS A 572 -5.57 -31.13 -0.54
C LYS A 572 -5.09 -31.72 0.79
N GLN A 573 -4.44 -30.91 1.63
CA GLN A 573 -4.03 -31.34 2.96
C GLN A 573 -5.26 -31.50 3.87
N ASN A 574 -5.52 -32.73 4.34
CA ASN A 574 -6.54 -32.99 5.35
C ASN A 574 -5.91 -32.83 6.75
N LEU A 575 -6.08 -31.66 7.36
CA LEU A 575 -5.54 -31.34 8.69
C LEU A 575 -6.53 -31.77 9.80
N PRO A 576 -6.13 -32.60 10.78
CA PRO A 576 -7.00 -33.00 11.88
C PRO A 576 -7.60 -31.80 12.63
N CYS A 577 -8.92 -31.67 12.56
CA CYS A 577 -9.64 -30.60 13.23
C CYS A 577 -9.51 -30.73 14.76
N GLY A 578 -9.33 -29.60 15.45
CA GLY A 578 -9.37 -29.47 16.90
C GLY A 578 -10.50 -28.54 17.31
N ILE A 579 -11.00 -28.72 18.53
CA ILE A 579 -12.12 -27.95 19.08
C ILE A 579 -11.62 -27.23 20.33
N LEU A 580 -11.82 -25.90 20.40
CA LEU A 580 -11.54 -25.15 21.62
C LEU A 580 -12.52 -25.57 22.73
N LYS A 581 -12.06 -26.44 23.62
CA LYS A 581 -12.78 -26.79 24.84
C LYS A 581 -12.68 -25.61 25.80
N LYS A 582 -13.64 -24.69 25.71
CA LYS A 582 -13.85 -23.68 26.74
C LYS A 582 -14.29 -24.38 28.02
N ASP A 583 -13.34 -24.59 28.91
CA ASP A 583 -13.59 -25.08 30.26
C ASP A 583 -14.72 -24.24 30.88
N LYS A 584 -15.75 -24.89 31.43
CA LYS A 584 -16.91 -24.20 32.01
C LYS A 584 -16.47 -23.44 33.27
N ILE A 585 -16.05 -22.18 33.10
CA ILE A 585 -15.68 -21.28 34.19
C ILE A 585 -16.75 -21.37 35.28
N THR A 586 -16.38 -21.91 36.44
CA THR A 586 -17.35 -22.24 37.48
C THR A 586 -17.97 -20.97 38.06
N ALA A 587 -19.07 -21.10 38.80
CA ALA A 587 -19.62 -19.95 39.54
C ALA A 587 -18.56 -19.36 40.49
N GLU A 588 -17.70 -20.20 41.07
CA GLU A 588 -16.60 -19.83 41.96
C GLU A 588 -15.49 -19.06 41.20
N ASP A 589 -15.08 -19.53 40.02
CA ASP A 589 -14.05 -18.87 39.22
C ASP A 589 -14.53 -17.54 38.63
N LYS A 590 -15.79 -17.48 38.17
CA LYS A 590 -16.42 -16.21 37.75
C LYS A 590 -16.51 -15.23 38.91
N ARG A 591 -16.81 -15.73 40.12
CA ARG A 591 -16.87 -14.92 41.33
C ARG A 591 -15.49 -14.39 41.72
N LYS A 592 -14.44 -15.21 41.67
CA LYS A 592 -13.04 -14.77 41.87
C LYS A 592 -12.61 -13.74 40.84
N GLU A 593 -12.88 -13.97 39.55
CA GLU A 593 -12.55 -13.01 38.49
C GLU A 593 -13.32 -11.68 38.67
N LEU A 594 -14.55 -11.74 39.21
CA LEU A 594 -15.33 -10.55 39.56
C LEU A 594 -14.77 -9.85 40.81
N GLU A 595 -14.40 -10.60 41.86
CA GLU A 595 -13.80 -10.08 43.09
C GLU A 595 -12.42 -9.46 42.84
N GLU A 596 -11.58 -10.02 41.97
CA GLU A 596 -10.33 -9.40 41.51
C GLU A 596 -10.58 -8.13 40.66
N LYS A 597 -11.56 -8.14 39.75
CA LYS A 597 -11.93 -6.93 38.98
C LYS A 597 -12.50 -5.83 39.87
N ILE A 598 -13.32 -6.19 40.87
CA ILE A 598 -13.85 -5.27 41.88
C ILE A 598 -12.69 -4.70 42.72
N LYS A 599 -11.77 -5.54 43.19
CA LYS A 599 -10.58 -5.10 43.94
C LYS A 599 -9.70 -4.17 43.11
N LEU A 600 -9.41 -4.51 41.85
CA LEU A 600 -8.62 -3.67 40.95
C LEU A 600 -9.33 -2.35 40.59
N GLN A 601 -10.67 -2.36 40.53
CA GLN A 601 -11.46 -1.13 40.42
C GLN A 601 -11.44 -0.31 41.73
N GLN A 602 -11.50 -0.95 42.90
CA GLN A 602 -11.40 -0.30 44.21
C GLN A 602 -10.03 0.32 44.44
N GLU A 603 -8.93 -0.36 44.09
CA GLU A 603 -7.57 0.19 44.15
C GLU A 603 -7.44 1.42 43.22
N LYS A 604 -8.03 1.38 42.02
CA LYS A 604 -8.14 2.57 41.14
C LYS A 604 -9.02 3.66 41.74
N LEU A 605 -10.14 3.31 42.39
CA LEU A 605 -11.07 4.27 42.99
C LEU A 605 -10.45 4.96 44.21
N GLU A 606 -9.73 4.23 45.05
CA GLU A 606 -8.94 4.77 46.16
C GLU A 606 -7.81 5.67 45.67
N ALA A 607 -7.08 5.27 44.62
CA ALA A 607 -6.05 6.10 44.02
C ALA A 607 -6.62 7.43 43.50
N LEU A 608 -7.84 7.42 42.96
CA LEU A 608 -8.57 8.64 42.57
C LEU A 608 -9.04 9.45 43.79
N GLN A 609 -9.70 8.82 44.77
CA GLN A 609 -10.21 9.51 45.97
C GLN A 609 -9.10 10.16 46.80
N LYS A 610 -7.92 9.54 46.88
CA LYS A 610 -6.71 10.10 47.53
C LYS A 610 -6.17 11.37 46.85
N THR A 611 -6.73 11.80 45.71
CA THR A 611 -6.34 13.05 45.01
C THR A 611 -7.31 14.22 45.12
N SER A 612 -8.49 14.10 45.74
CA SER A 612 -9.40 15.26 45.86
C SER A 612 -10.38 15.22 47.05
N THR A 613 -10.11 16.01 48.10
CA THR A 613 -11.14 16.46 49.08
C THR A 613 -10.84 17.86 49.64
N ILE A 614 -11.54 18.86 49.13
CA ILE A 614 -11.86 20.10 49.86
C ILE A 614 -13.38 20.27 49.75
N LYS A 615 -14.08 20.35 50.89
CA LYS A 615 -15.55 20.40 50.95
C LYS A 615 -16.08 21.29 52.08
N SER A 616 -15.86 22.60 52.01
CA SER A 616 -16.75 23.61 52.60
C SER A 616 -16.46 24.99 52.00
N ALA A 617 -17.40 25.93 52.13
CA ALA A 617 -17.25 27.32 51.69
C ALA A 617 -16.95 28.30 52.85
N ALA A 618 -16.64 27.81 54.05
CA ALA A 618 -16.53 28.63 55.26
C ALA A 618 -15.19 29.38 55.41
N ASP A 619 -14.07 28.76 55.01
CA ASP A 619 -12.72 29.19 55.40
C ASP A 619 -12.14 30.36 54.58
N VAL A 620 -12.90 30.90 53.63
CA VAL A 620 -12.47 31.96 52.67
C VAL A 620 -12.22 33.33 53.35
N LYS A 621 -12.32 33.43 54.68
CA LYS A 621 -12.33 34.72 55.43
C LYS A 621 -11.17 34.97 56.40
N LYS A 622 -10.14 34.11 56.51
CA LYS A 622 -8.97 34.37 57.37
C LYS A 622 -7.62 34.06 56.72
N LEU A 623 -7.03 35.08 56.12
CA LEU A 623 -5.62 35.22 55.74
C LEU A 623 -5.19 36.69 56.05
N PRO A 624 -3.90 37.01 56.20
CA PRO A 624 -2.86 36.25 56.92
C PRO A 624 -1.98 37.16 57.84
N LEU A 625 -1.37 36.64 58.90
CA LEU A 625 -0.34 37.36 59.69
C LEU A 625 0.77 36.42 60.25
N GLU A 626 1.95 36.48 59.61
CA GLU A 626 3.28 36.77 60.18
C GLU A 626 3.84 36.14 61.50
N VAL A 627 5.15 35.79 61.44
CA VAL A 627 6.21 35.92 62.49
C VAL A 627 6.45 34.80 63.57
N SER A 628 7.39 33.90 63.22
CA SER A 628 8.74 33.71 63.85
C SER A 628 9.05 32.76 65.07
N MET A 629 10.36 32.44 65.15
CA MET A 629 11.22 31.93 66.27
C MET A 629 11.46 30.40 66.48
N LYS A 630 12.46 30.09 67.34
CA LYS A 630 13.37 28.90 67.50
C LYS A 630 13.67 28.73 69.03
N PRO A 631 14.52 27.79 69.56
CA PRO A 631 15.02 26.45 69.17
C PRO A 631 15.06 25.40 70.36
N THR A 632 15.86 24.31 70.24
CA THR A 632 16.51 23.48 71.32
C THR A 632 15.65 22.68 72.34
N GLU A 633 16.03 21.54 72.94
CA GLU A 633 16.89 20.34 72.65
C GLU A 633 16.70 19.32 73.83
N SER A 634 17.24 18.09 74.01
CA SER A 634 18.22 17.16 73.36
C SER A 634 17.76 15.68 73.68
N SER A 635 18.49 14.55 73.85
CA SER A 635 19.92 14.15 73.95
C SER A 635 20.17 12.61 73.69
N SER A 636 21.12 11.98 74.41
CA SER A 636 21.79 10.65 74.28
C SER A 636 21.18 9.46 75.09
N GLN A 637 21.55 8.15 74.98
CA GLN A 637 22.70 7.48 74.33
C GLN A 637 22.54 5.94 74.06
N SER A 638 22.90 5.45 72.85
CA SER A 638 23.36 4.05 72.50
C SER A 638 22.42 2.82 72.70
N THR A 639 22.51 1.67 71.98
CA THR A 639 23.56 1.06 71.11
C THR A 639 23.03 0.33 69.83
N ARG A 640 23.79 0.47 68.72
CA ARG A 640 24.04 -0.47 67.57
C ARG A 640 22.93 -1.16 66.74
N SER A 641 23.37 -1.59 65.54
CA SER A 641 22.66 -2.26 64.42
C SER A 641 21.73 -1.34 63.61
N SER A 642 22.05 -1.14 62.33
CA SER A 642 21.40 -0.17 61.46
C SER A 642 20.41 -0.82 60.50
N GLU A 643 19.17 -0.32 60.48
CA GLU A 643 18.59 0.37 59.32
C GLU A 643 17.17 0.82 59.65
N ARG A 644 16.94 2.14 59.79
CA ARG A 644 15.58 2.66 59.84
C ARG A 644 15.44 4.09 59.29
N SER A 645 14.58 4.20 58.30
CA SER A 645 13.96 5.43 57.84
C SER A 645 13.06 6.06 58.90
N VAL A 646 13.01 7.41 58.95
CA VAL A 646 11.84 8.21 59.36
C VAL A 646 11.87 9.57 58.61
N THR A 647 10.68 10.09 58.36
CA THR A 647 10.22 11.22 57.53
C THR A 647 11.00 12.56 57.44
N ARG A 648 11.11 13.05 56.20
CA ARG A 648 10.98 14.44 55.66
C ARG A 648 10.57 15.58 56.64
N PRO A 649 11.25 16.75 56.52
CA PRO A 649 10.59 18.07 56.54
C PRO A 649 10.90 18.94 55.29
N ARG A 650 10.69 20.28 55.37
CA ARG A 650 10.65 21.25 54.24
C ARG A 650 11.98 22.00 54.00
N SER A 651 12.11 22.66 52.84
CA SER A 651 13.11 23.68 52.45
C SER A 651 12.56 25.12 52.61
N PRO A 652 13.29 26.23 52.29
CA PRO A 652 14.73 26.47 52.07
C PRO A 652 15.32 27.50 53.09
N PRO A 653 16.53 28.10 52.90
CA PRO A 653 16.59 29.45 52.30
C PRO A 653 17.90 29.83 51.52
N LEU A 654 17.90 31.01 50.88
CA LEU A 654 19.07 31.77 50.38
C LEU A 654 19.25 33.05 51.22
N PRO A 655 20.48 33.60 51.35
CA PRO A 655 20.62 35.05 51.37
C PRO A 655 21.66 35.68 50.41
N SER A 656 22.67 36.41 50.92
CA SER A 656 23.17 37.66 50.31
C SER A 656 24.58 38.06 50.81
N VAL A 657 25.29 39.11 50.34
CA VAL A 657 24.93 40.36 49.59
C VAL A 657 25.87 40.57 48.37
N LEU A 658 26.17 41.71 47.72
CA LEU A 658 26.08 43.19 47.90
C LEU A 658 25.60 43.83 46.55
N LYS A 659 25.18 45.09 46.35
CA LYS A 659 24.99 46.39 47.08
C LYS A 659 25.87 47.56 46.59
N ASN A 660 25.23 48.50 45.87
CA ASN A 660 25.36 49.98 45.83
C ASN A 660 24.83 50.50 44.46
N ALA A 661 24.17 51.66 44.27
CA ALA A 661 23.47 52.60 45.17
C ALA A 661 22.56 53.57 44.32
N GLN A 662 21.51 54.17 44.92
CA GLN A 662 20.86 55.51 44.69
C GLN A 662 20.54 56.05 43.24
N SER A 663 19.53 56.89 42.92
CA SER A 663 18.33 57.41 43.62
C SER A 663 17.37 58.26 42.73
N THR A 664 16.04 58.06 42.85
CA THR A 664 14.94 59.09 42.73
C THR A 664 14.62 59.78 41.36
N PRO A 665 13.56 60.64 41.22
CA PRO A 665 12.10 60.34 41.23
C PRO A 665 11.31 61.08 40.06
N PRO A 666 9.95 61.26 40.02
CA PRO A 666 8.76 60.69 40.71
C PRO A 666 7.79 59.95 39.70
N THR A 667 6.43 60.03 39.52
CA THR A 667 5.27 60.79 40.08
C THR A 667 3.87 60.15 39.77
N ARG A 668 2.89 60.34 40.69
CA ARG A 668 1.41 60.66 40.59
C ARG A 668 0.55 60.48 39.30
N THR A 669 -0.78 60.18 39.30
CA THR A 669 -1.81 59.68 40.29
C THR A 669 -3.19 59.37 39.64
N VAL A 670 -4.06 58.55 40.29
CA VAL A 670 -5.57 58.54 40.27
C VAL A 670 -6.33 57.99 39.01
N SER A 671 -7.66 57.70 39.02
CA SER A 671 -8.46 56.61 39.68
C SER A 671 -10.00 56.69 39.32
N GLN A 672 -10.77 55.62 39.59
CA GLN A 672 -12.26 55.48 39.72
C GLN A 672 -13.24 55.35 38.49
N ARG A 673 -13.82 54.14 38.32
CA ARG A 673 -15.25 53.67 38.52
C ARG A 673 -16.40 54.74 38.46
N PRO A 674 -17.68 54.45 38.01
CA PRO A 674 -18.55 53.37 38.51
C PRO A 674 -19.57 52.67 37.54
N THR A 675 -20.73 52.20 38.05
CA THR A 675 -21.49 50.99 37.60
C THR A 675 -23.03 51.10 37.64
N ARG A 676 -23.81 50.36 36.81
CA ARG A 676 -24.93 49.44 37.23
C ARG A 676 -25.87 48.88 36.12
N SER A 677 -26.21 47.58 36.23
CA SER A 677 -27.54 46.94 36.02
C SER A 677 -28.14 46.88 34.55
N PRO A 678 -29.38 46.38 34.26
CA PRO A 678 -29.51 45.12 33.48
C PRO A 678 -30.65 44.96 32.41
N ALA A 679 -30.53 43.91 31.57
CA ALA A 679 -31.60 43.19 30.82
C ALA A 679 -32.36 43.86 29.62
N PRO A 680 -32.93 43.09 28.65
CA PRO A 680 -33.50 43.57 27.36
C PRO A 680 -35.06 43.44 27.27
N PRO A 681 -35.79 44.02 26.26
CA PRO A 681 -36.01 43.34 24.95
C PRO A 681 -36.42 44.18 23.68
N ALA A 682 -36.19 43.59 22.48
CA ALA A 682 -37.05 43.51 21.26
C ALA A 682 -37.60 44.73 20.45
N ALA A 683 -38.10 44.39 19.22
CA ALA A 683 -38.85 45.17 18.20
C ALA A 683 -38.07 46.18 17.34
N SER A 684 -38.51 46.57 16.13
CA SER A 684 -39.73 46.29 15.32
C SER A 684 -39.35 45.88 13.87
N THR A 685 -40.16 45.79 12.78
CA THR A 685 -41.51 46.28 12.39
C THR A 685 -42.18 45.32 11.36
N LYS A 686 -42.94 45.80 10.36
CA LYS A 686 -43.60 45.07 9.23
C LYS A 686 -43.80 46.01 8.01
N VAL A 687 -44.18 45.49 6.83
CA VAL A 687 -45.39 45.87 6.02
C VAL A 687 -45.41 45.16 4.64
N GLU A 688 -46.61 44.86 4.12
CA GLU A 688 -46.96 44.35 2.76
C GLU A 688 -48.16 45.20 2.25
N PRO A 689 -48.43 45.38 0.92
CA PRO A 689 -49.58 44.63 0.32
C PRO A 689 -49.67 44.44 -1.24
N SER A 690 -50.13 43.26 -1.69
CA SER A 690 -51.24 43.03 -2.66
C SER A 690 -51.24 43.36 -4.20
N ARG A 691 -51.59 42.32 -5.00
CA ARG A 691 -52.66 42.21 -6.07
C ARG A 691 -52.56 42.77 -7.54
N SER A 692 -52.47 41.85 -8.52
CA SER A 692 -53.53 41.44 -9.52
C SER A 692 -53.48 41.67 -11.08
N ARG A 693 -53.87 40.58 -11.82
CA ARG A 693 -54.66 40.41 -13.10
C ARG A 693 -54.17 40.73 -14.56
N ALA A 694 -54.11 39.65 -15.39
CA ALA A 694 -54.84 39.36 -16.67
C ALA A 694 -54.42 39.80 -18.13
N ALA A 695 -54.13 38.79 -18.98
CA ALA A 695 -54.74 38.42 -20.30
C ALA A 695 -54.36 39.01 -21.72
N ALA A 696 -54.51 38.14 -22.75
CA ALA A 696 -54.77 38.36 -24.22
C ALA A 696 -53.63 38.26 -25.31
N LYS A 697 -54.03 38.26 -26.61
CA LYS A 697 -53.39 37.79 -27.89
C LYS A 697 -54.04 38.54 -29.12
N PRO A 698 -53.75 38.34 -30.46
CA PRO A 698 -52.63 37.77 -31.25
C PRO A 698 -52.11 38.66 -32.48
N PRO A 699 -52.12 38.28 -33.81
CA PRO A 699 -51.00 37.88 -34.74
C PRO A 699 -50.87 38.79 -36.03
N PRO A 700 -50.53 38.40 -37.32
CA PRO A 700 -49.89 37.23 -38.03
C PRO A 700 -48.68 37.70 -38.95
N PRO A 701 -48.48 37.42 -40.30
CA PRO A 701 -48.67 36.28 -41.26
C PRO A 701 -47.47 35.93 -42.25
N ALA A 702 -47.66 34.94 -43.16
CA ALA A 702 -47.17 34.79 -44.58
C ALA A 702 -45.67 34.57 -44.97
N ALA A 703 -45.25 33.79 -46.01
CA ALA A 703 -45.90 32.85 -46.97
C ALA A 703 -44.90 31.82 -47.65
N LYS A 704 -45.41 30.90 -48.52
CA LYS A 704 -44.69 29.85 -49.34
C LYS A 704 -45.06 29.94 -50.85
N PRO A 705 -44.45 29.17 -51.81
CA PRO A 705 -45.07 27.89 -52.29
C PRO A 705 -44.10 26.79 -52.88
N VAL A 706 -44.58 25.55 -53.18
CA VAL A 706 -43.77 24.40 -53.73
C VAL A 706 -44.60 23.39 -54.57
N PRO A 707 -44.16 22.86 -55.76
CA PRO A 707 -44.93 21.85 -56.54
C PRO A 707 -44.19 20.73 -57.36
N LYS A 708 -44.53 19.43 -57.11
CA LYS A 708 -44.85 18.30 -58.07
C LYS A 708 -43.84 17.77 -59.16
N ALA A 709 -43.99 16.58 -59.81
CA ALA A 709 -44.51 15.23 -59.45
C ALA A 709 -44.37 14.14 -60.60
N ALA A 710 -44.39 12.84 -60.23
CA ALA A 710 -45.05 11.66 -60.90
C ALA A 710 -44.41 10.75 -62.01
N ALA A 711 -44.83 9.46 -61.97
CA ALA A 711 -45.04 8.43 -63.04
C ALA A 711 -44.00 7.29 -63.35
N LYS A 712 -44.52 6.16 -63.88
CA LYS A 712 -43.90 4.87 -64.34
C LYS A 712 -44.40 4.55 -65.81
N PRO A 713 -44.30 3.34 -66.45
CA PRO A 713 -43.50 2.12 -66.21
C PRO A 713 -42.61 1.57 -67.42
N PRO A 714 -42.89 0.47 -68.20
CA PRO A 714 -41.91 -0.63 -68.43
C PRO A 714 -41.75 -1.07 -69.94
N PRO A 715 -41.38 -2.33 -70.35
CA PRO A 715 -40.31 -3.29 -69.95
C PRO A 715 -39.47 -3.89 -71.13
N SER A 716 -38.47 -4.74 -70.77
CA SER A 716 -38.15 -6.07 -71.39
C SER A 716 -37.00 -6.27 -72.41
N ARG A 717 -36.50 -7.53 -72.38
CA ARG A 717 -35.92 -8.39 -73.45
C ARG A 717 -34.44 -8.24 -73.92
N ASN A 718 -33.65 -9.23 -73.45
CA ASN A 718 -33.02 -10.31 -74.25
C ASN A 718 -31.64 -10.19 -74.96
N LEU A 719 -30.87 -11.28 -74.77
CA LEU A 719 -30.05 -12.05 -75.73
C LEU A 719 -28.58 -11.66 -76.07
N ARG A 720 -27.66 -12.47 -75.50
CA ARG A 720 -26.82 -13.49 -76.21
C ARG A 720 -25.46 -13.07 -76.81
N ALA A 721 -24.59 -14.09 -76.90
CA ALA A 721 -23.27 -14.19 -77.55
C ALA A 721 -22.12 -13.49 -76.77
N SER A 722 -21.05 -14.15 -76.29
CA SER A 722 -20.39 -15.46 -76.50
C SER A 722 -19.39 -15.59 -77.66
N THR A 723 -18.11 -15.74 -77.30
CA THR A 723 -17.11 -16.75 -77.76
C THR A 723 -15.81 -16.51 -76.97
N LYS A 724 -15.10 -17.51 -76.40
CA LYS A 724 -14.22 -18.56 -76.98
C LYS A 724 -12.95 -17.99 -77.65
N ALA A 725 -11.81 -18.70 -77.71
CA ALA A 725 -11.50 -20.12 -77.37
C ALA A 725 -10.87 -20.26 -75.94
N SER A 726 -10.12 -21.28 -75.47
CA SER A 726 -9.43 -22.47 -76.03
C SER A 726 -9.42 -23.66 -75.03
N THR A 727 -8.71 -24.77 -75.33
CA THR A 727 -8.18 -25.73 -74.32
C THR A 727 -6.66 -25.88 -74.49
N VAL A 728 -5.90 -26.97 -74.22
CA VAL A 728 -6.01 -28.44 -74.50
C VAL A 728 -5.11 -29.14 -73.43
N LYS A 729 -5.44 -30.23 -72.69
CA LYS A 729 -5.93 -31.62 -72.99
C LYS A 729 -4.87 -32.52 -73.67
N PRO A 730 -4.99 -33.88 -73.79
CA PRO A 730 -6.03 -34.89 -73.41
C PRO A 730 -5.61 -35.81 -72.21
N ALA A 731 -6.35 -36.79 -71.64
CA ALA A 731 -7.41 -37.78 -72.02
C ALA A 731 -6.85 -39.11 -72.66
N THR A 732 -7.39 -40.35 -72.49
CA THR A 732 -8.75 -40.90 -72.20
C THR A 732 -8.80 -42.35 -71.56
N ASP A 733 -9.91 -42.69 -70.88
CA ASP A 733 -10.64 -44.01 -70.72
C ASP A 733 -10.03 -45.32 -70.13
N GLY A 734 -10.84 -46.13 -69.37
CA GLY A 734 -10.36 -47.48 -68.94
C GLY A 734 -11.12 -48.57 -68.09
N LYS A 735 -12.40 -48.49 -67.65
CA LYS A 735 -13.24 -49.61 -67.06
C LYS A 735 -12.81 -50.43 -65.78
N ARG A 736 -13.81 -50.63 -64.88
CA ARG A 736 -14.15 -51.81 -64.00
C ARG A 736 -13.45 -52.09 -62.61
N LYS A 737 -14.30 -52.03 -61.56
CA LYS A 737 -14.47 -52.95 -60.38
C LYS A 737 -13.47 -53.01 -59.18
N ARG A 738 -13.94 -52.43 -58.05
CA ARG A 738 -14.29 -53.06 -56.73
C ARG A 738 -13.35 -52.88 -55.49
N VAL A 739 -13.99 -52.45 -54.37
CA VAL A 739 -13.68 -52.63 -52.91
C VAL A 739 -12.83 -51.55 -52.18
N ILE A 740 -13.46 -50.91 -51.16
CA ILE A 740 -12.91 -50.20 -49.95
C ILE A 740 -11.98 -48.98 -50.19
N GLU A 741 -12.14 -47.80 -49.58
CA GLU A 741 -13.19 -47.15 -48.75
C GLU A 741 -13.07 -45.61 -48.90
N ARG A 742 -14.16 -44.84 -48.82
CA ARG A 742 -14.28 -43.36 -48.99
C ARG A 742 -15.64 -42.86 -48.43
N GLU A 743 -16.10 -41.58 -48.40
CA GLU A 743 -15.81 -40.28 -49.08
C GLU A 743 -15.88 -39.11 -48.03
N ASP A 744 -15.07 -38.04 -48.11
CA ASP A 744 -15.34 -36.65 -48.61
C ASP A 744 -16.45 -35.87 -47.84
N SER A 745 -16.41 -34.55 -47.54
CA SER A 745 -15.41 -33.45 -47.62
C SER A 745 -15.87 -32.17 -46.84
N GLU A 746 -15.04 -31.11 -46.83
CA GLU A 746 -15.18 -29.73 -46.28
C GLU A 746 -16.50 -28.99 -46.67
N GLU A 747 -17.07 -27.93 -46.04
CA GLU A 747 -16.72 -26.88 -45.02
C GLU A 747 -17.98 -26.45 -44.17
N GLU A 748 -17.85 -25.70 -43.05
CA GLU A 748 -18.78 -24.72 -42.36
C GLU A 748 -18.27 -24.45 -40.90
N GLU A 749 -18.19 -23.23 -40.31
CA GLU A 749 -19.15 -22.22 -39.75
C GLU A 749 -19.60 -22.43 -38.26
N GLU A 750 -20.18 -21.41 -37.61
CA GLU A 750 -20.31 -21.23 -36.13
C GLU A 750 -21.72 -21.57 -35.54
N GLU A 751 -21.99 -21.21 -34.27
CA GLU A 751 -23.21 -21.46 -33.43
C GLU A 751 -23.31 -22.88 -32.79
N GLU A 752 -24.12 -23.16 -31.78
CA GLU A 752 -24.36 -22.60 -30.41
C GLU A 752 -25.09 -23.71 -29.58
N GLU A 753 -25.42 -23.49 -28.29
CA GLU A 753 -26.32 -24.37 -27.47
C GLU A 753 -25.86 -25.85 -27.25
N GLU A 754 -26.61 -26.71 -26.54
CA GLU A 754 -26.83 -26.73 -25.07
C GLU A 754 -27.02 -28.22 -24.63
N GLU A 755 -27.87 -28.53 -23.62
CA GLU A 755 -28.18 -29.89 -23.07
C GLU A 755 -27.00 -30.58 -22.31
N GLU A 756 -27.13 -31.16 -21.11
CA GLU A 756 -28.18 -31.91 -20.39
C GLU A 756 -28.40 -33.36 -20.89
N GLU A 757 -27.97 -34.33 -20.07
CA GLU A 757 -28.59 -35.67 -19.98
C GLU A 757 -28.85 -35.96 -18.49
N GLU A 758 -29.99 -36.56 -18.19
CA GLU A 758 -30.46 -36.87 -16.82
C GLU A 758 -29.99 -38.28 -16.34
N ASP A 759 -30.22 -38.55 -15.06
CA ASP A 759 -29.99 -39.85 -14.40
C ASP A 759 -31.05 -40.92 -14.80
N GLU A 760 -31.01 -42.09 -14.12
CA GLU A 760 -31.95 -43.23 -14.13
C GLU A 760 -31.71 -44.33 -15.20
N GLU A 761 -31.77 -45.64 -14.89
CA GLU A 761 -31.65 -46.41 -13.64
C GLU A 761 -31.50 -47.91 -14.02
N GLU A 762 -30.76 -48.75 -13.27
CA GLU A 762 -31.02 -50.21 -13.18
C GLU A 762 -30.61 -50.75 -11.78
N GLU A 763 -31.31 -51.79 -11.33
CA GLU A 763 -31.36 -52.30 -9.94
C GLU A 763 -30.49 -53.56 -9.70
N GLU A 764 -30.26 -53.93 -8.41
CA GLU A 764 -30.52 -55.28 -7.85
C GLU A 764 -30.14 -55.42 -6.35
N ASP A 765 -31.12 -55.15 -5.46
CA ASP A 765 -31.74 -56.07 -4.46
C ASP A 765 -30.95 -56.81 -3.31
N SER A 766 -31.72 -57.29 -2.32
CA SER A 766 -31.50 -58.36 -1.31
C SER A 766 -30.96 -58.08 0.14
N ASP A 767 -31.90 -57.72 1.04
CA ASP A 767 -32.45 -58.54 2.17
C ASP A 767 -31.83 -58.79 3.59
N GLU A 768 -32.77 -59.15 4.50
CA GLU A 768 -32.76 -59.67 5.91
C GLU A 768 -32.29 -58.73 7.06
N GLU A 769 -33.16 -58.19 7.96
CA GLU A 769 -34.02 -58.75 9.07
C GLU A 769 -33.34 -58.79 10.48
N SER A 770 -33.99 -58.57 11.65
CA SER A 770 -35.39 -58.24 12.10
C SER A 770 -35.34 -57.35 13.41
N GLU A 771 -36.29 -57.09 14.35
CA GLU A 771 -37.59 -57.64 14.82
C GLU A 771 -38.55 -56.53 15.41
N GLU A 772 -39.09 -56.63 16.65
CA GLU A 772 -40.23 -55.81 17.19
C GLU A 772 -39.98 -55.16 18.59
N VAL A 773 -41.07 -54.70 19.23
CA VAL A 773 -41.37 -54.52 20.68
C VAL A 773 -41.38 -53.08 21.25
N GLN A 774 -42.52 -52.49 21.66
CA GLN A 774 -43.96 -52.82 21.48
C GLN A 774 -44.92 -51.62 21.75
N THR A 775 -45.92 -51.38 20.86
CA THR A 775 -47.33 -50.93 21.15
C THR A 775 -47.66 -49.49 21.67
N LYS A 776 -48.88 -48.88 21.59
CA LYS A 776 -50.27 -49.27 21.13
C LYS A 776 -51.23 -48.06 20.84
N LYS A 777 -52.06 -48.14 19.77
CA LYS A 777 -53.45 -47.57 19.56
C LYS A 777 -53.70 -46.03 19.44
N SER A 778 -54.73 -45.48 18.73
CA SER A 778 -55.79 -46.04 17.81
C SER A 778 -56.67 -45.03 17.00
N LYS A 779 -57.06 -45.37 15.75
CA LYS A 779 -58.33 -45.06 14.98
C LYS A 779 -58.67 -43.58 14.58
N MET A 780 -59.45 -43.23 13.52
CA MET A 780 -60.30 -43.95 12.52
C MET A 780 -60.62 -43.15 11.20
N SER A 781 -60.91 -43.84 10.06
CA SER A 781 -61.83 -43.48 8.90
C SER A 781 -61.61 -42.25 7.96
N THR A 782 -62.06 -42.14 6.68
CA THR A 782 -62.41 -43.08 5.55
C THR A 782 -62.69 -42.36 4.18
N ALA A 783 -62.08 -42.85 3.07
CA ALA A 783 -62.61 -43.14 1.70
C ALA A 783 -63.22 -42.13 0.65
N ILE A 784 -62.91 -42.42 -0.65
CA ILE A 784 -63.72 -42.38 -1.93
C ILE A 784 -63.12 -41.60 -3.16
N SER A 785 -62.68 -42.35 -4.19
CA SER A 785 -62.89 -42.31 -5.69
C SER A 785 -62.95 -40.96 -6.50
N ASN A 786 -62.72 -40.85 -7.84
CA ASN A 786 -62.77 -41.80 -8.99
C ASN A 786 -62.18 -41.18 -10.32
N ARG A 787 -61.66 -41.99 -11.28
CA ARG A 787 -61.43 -41.79 -12.78
C ARG A 787 -60.91 -40.42 -13.35
N GLY A 788 -60.13 -40.27 -14.44
CA GLY A 788 -59.65 -41.10 -15.59
C GLY A 788 -59.18 -40.15 -16.75
N LYS A 789 -58.89 -40.49 -18.03
CA LYS A 789 -58.71 -41.77 -18.79
C LYS A 789 -58.50 -41.53 -20.33
N ILE A 790 -57.39 -42.01 -20.96
CA ILE A 790 -57.22 -42.40 -22.42
C ILE A 790 -57.19 -41.28 -23.54
N VAL A 791 -56.53 -41.35 -24.73
CA VAL A 791 -55.39 -42.13 -25.34
C VAL A 791 -55.02 -41.65 -26.80
N GLU A 792 -53.89 -42.14 -27.38
CA GLU A 792 -53.53 -42.35 -28.82
C GLU A 792 -52.89 -41.29 -29.78
N LYS A 793 -51.92 -41.83 -30.57
CA LYS A 793 -51.58 -41.64 -32.02
C LYS A 793 -50.90 -40.37 -32.62
N ALA A 794 -49.59 -40.52 -32.89
CA ALA A 794 -48.98 -40.66 -34.24
C ALA A 794 -48.95 -39.41 -35.19
N PRO A 795 -48.65 -39.50 -36.53
CA PRO A 795 -47.69 -38.59 -37.22
C PRO A 795 -48.36 -37.74 -38.33
N PRO A 796 -47.69 -37.25 -39.40
CA PRO A 796 -46.32 -36.72 -39.61
C PRO A 796 -46.34 -35.22 -40.02
N PRO A 797 -45.20 -34.54 -40.28
CA PRO A 797 -45.20 -33.15 -40.79
C PRO A 797 -45.55 -33.03 -42.28
N PRO A 798 -46.33 -32.00 -42.68
CA PRO A 798 -46.16 -31.43 -44.03
C PRO A 798 -46.43 -29.91 -44.20
N LYS A 799 -45.40 -29.18 -44.64
CA LYS A 799 -45.31 -28.48 -45.94
C LYS A 799 -46.44 -27.53 -46.43
N ARG A 800 -46.00 -26.36 -46.95
CA ARG A 800 -46.64 -25.46 -47.97
C ARG A 800 -47.79 -24.57 -47.44
N GLY A 801 -48.13 -23.45 -48.08
CA GLY A 801 -47.50 -22.75 -49.23
C GLY A 801 -46.61 -21.57 -48.79
N LYS A 802 -45.60 -21.10 -49.54
CA LYS A 802 -45.39 -20.98 -51.01
C LYS A 802 -46.15 -19.78 -51.62
N MET A 803 -45.50 -19.15 -52.60
CA MET A 803 -45.92 -17.99 -53.43
C MET A 803 -45.61 -16.62 -52.81
N ASP A 804 -45.08 -15.64 -53.54
CA ASP A 804 -44.32 -15.71 -54.81
C ASP A 804 -43.61 -14.35 -55.07
N GLU A 805 -42.63 -14.37 -56.00
CA GLU A 805 -42.16 -13.22 -56.79
C GLU A 805 -41.58 -11.95 -56.10
N VAL A 806 -40.74 -11.10 -56.73
CA VAL A 806 -39.68 -11.31 -57.74
C VAL A 806 -38.85 -10.02 -57.94
N LYS A 807 -37.65 -10.15 -58.54
CA LYS A 807 -36.86 -9.14 -59.28
C LYS A 807 -36.34 -7.88 -58.53
N THR A 808 -35.01 -7.82 -58.49
CA THR A 808 -34.15 -6.65 -58.80
C THR A 808 -34.39 -5.31 -58.08
N LEU A 809 -33.33 -4.81 -57.46
CA LEU A 809 -32.44 -3.88 -58.17
C LEU A 809 -31.05 -3.81 -57.55
N SER A 810 -30.03 -4.01 -58.37
CA SER A 810 -28.66 -3.57 -58.08
C SER A 810 -28.45 -2.20 -58.72
N GLN A 811 -27.99 -1.21 -57.96
CA GLN A 811 -26.97 -0.26 -58.46
C GLN A 811 -26.35 0.57 -57.34
N ALA A 812 -25.01 0.60 -57.33
CA ALA A 812 -24.23 1.66 -56.71
C ALA A 812 -23.92 2.74 -57.76
N GLU A 813 -23.92 4.00 -57.32
CA GLU A 813 -23.57 5.22 -58.07
C GLU A 813 -24.39 5.55 -59.34
N LYS A 814 -24.59 6.85 -59.61
CA LYS A 814 -23.73 7.68 -60.49
C LYS A 814 -24.25 9.12 -60.46
N LYS A 815 -23.39 10.16 -60.39
CA LYS A 815 -22.49 10.71 -61.44
C LYS A 815 -23.30 11.06 -62.71
N GLY A 816 -23.25 12.28 -63.23
CA GLY A 816 -22.43 13.44 -62.84
C GLY A 816 -22.49 14.45 -63.98
N VAL A 817 -21.36 14.62 -64.69
CA VAL A 817 -21.25 15.26 -66.03
C VAL A 817 -21.36 16.81 -66.00
N SER A 818 -20.49 17.61 -66.66
CA SER A 818 -19.08 17.42 -67.07
C SER A 818 -18.50 18.73 -67.64
N THR A 819 -17.21 19.04 -67.37
CA THR A 819 -16.30 19.84 -68.25
C THR A 819 -16.75 21.31 -68.54
N PRO A 820 -16.02 22.17 -69.31
CA PRO A 820 -14.77 21.98 -70.07
C PRO A 820 -13.66 23.04 -69.88
N ALA A 821 -12.58 22.87 -70.67
CA ALA A 821 -11.53 23.85 -71.02
C ALA A 821 -10.62 24.39 -69.88
N ARG A 822 -9.29 24.51 -70.00
CA ARG A 822 -8.35 24.82 -71.11
C ARG A 822 -8.16 26.34 -71.37
N GLN A 823 -7.38 27.00 -70.51
CA GLN A 823 -6.33 28.02 -70.80
C GLN A 823 -5.52 28.21 -69.50
N GLN A 824 -4.18 28.22 -69.40
CA GLN A 824 -3.07 28.92 -70.08
C GLN A 824 -2.83 30.38 -69.63
N ALA A 825 -1.55 30.69 -69.34
CA ALA A 825 -0.93 32.02 -69.11
C ALA A 825 -1.28 32.74 -67.77
N THR A 826 -0.36 33.42 -67.05
CA THR A 826 1.12 33.52 -67.19
C THR A 826 1.82 33.91 -65.86
N THR A 827 3.16 33.75 -65.87
CA THR A 827 4.21 34.30 -64.98
C THR A 827 4.32 35.85 -65.06
N PRO A 828 5.30 36.60 -64.46
CA PRO A 828 6.58 36.21 -63.79
C PRO A 828 7.04 37.06 -62.55
N SER A 829 8.29 36.83 -62.11
CA SER A 829 9.20 37.80 -61.43
C SER A 829 8.89 38.24 -59.97
N SER A 830 9.86 38.66 -59.12
CA SER A 830 11.34 38.59 -59.18
C SER A 830 12.04 39.09 -57.88
N VAL A 831 13.25 38.59 -57.61
CA VAL A 831 14.43 39.32 -57.03
C VAL A 831 14.46 39.75 -55.54
N LEU A 832 15.44 39.15 -54.83
CA LEU A 832 16.39 39.65 -53.79
C LEU A 832 16.12 40.97 -53.02
N LYS A 833 16.36 40.94 -51.69
CA LYS A 833 17.55 41.45 -50.95
C LYS A 833 17.26 41.36 -49.43
N SER A 834 18.06 40.81 -48.51
CA SER A 834 19.51 40.84 -48.21
C SER A 834 20.00 42.12 -47.52
N ILE A 835 20.52 42.00 -46.28
CA ILE A 835 21.84 42.49 -45.80
C ILE A 835 21.91 42.43 -44.25
N SER A 836 23.07 42.04 -43.75
CA SER A 836 23.47 42.05 -42.33
C SER A 836 24.48 43.18 -42.05
N SER A 837 24.39 43.80 -40.87
CA SER A 837 25.43 44.66 -40.27
C SER A 837 25.03 44.97 -38.81
N LEU A 838 25.87 44.76 -37.79
CA LEU A 838 26.98 45.64 -37.35
C LEU A 838 26.49 47.04 -36.88
N GLN A 839 26.97 47.63 -35.77
CA GLN A 839 27.86 47.18 -34.68
C GLN A 839 27.81 48.24 -33.52
N GLN A 840 28.72 48.13 -32.53
CA GLN A 840 29.05 49.17 -31.51
C GLN A 840 27.94 49.51 -30.48
N GLY A 841 28.18 49.58 -29.16
CA GLY A 841 29.37 49.19 -28.37
C GLY A 841 30.24 50.36 -27.90
N THR A 842 30.78 50.24 -26.67
CA THR A 842 31.66 51.20 -25.94
C THR A 842 30.93 52.47 -25.45
N LYS A 843 30.92 52.79 -24.13
CA LYS A 843 31.90 53.53 -23.28
C LYS A 843 31.31 54.92 -22.93
N GLU A 844 31.62 55.60 -21.82
CA GLU A 844 32.50 55.31 -20.66
C GLU A 844 31.91 55.91 -19.36
N LYS A 845 32.68 55.94 -18.26
CA LYS A 845 32.27 56.42 -16.92
C LYS A 845 32.28 57.95 -16.78
N ALA A 846 31.35 58.48 -15.99
CA ALA A 846 31.55 59.65 -15.13
C ALA A 846 30.64 59.54 -13.89
N LEU A 847 31.00 60.16 -12.76
CA LEU A 847 30.27 60.03 -11.49
C LEU A 847 30.31 61.35 -10.71
N GLU A 848 29.13 61.92 -10.41
CA GLU A 848 28.98 63.02 -9.46
C GLU A 848 27.61 62.95 -8.75
N LYS A 849 27.39 63.76 -7.70
CA LYS A 849 26.42 63.47 -6.62
C LYS A 849 25.18 64.38 -6.58
N ALA A 850 24.04 63.73 -6.28
CA ALA A 850 22.84 64.26 -5.61
C ALA A 850 22.03 65.35 -6.38
N GLN A 851 20.69 65.39 -6.32
CA GLN A 851 19.76 64.98 -5.26
C GLN A 851 18.43 64.36 -5.78
N GLN A 852 17.75 63.63 -4.87
CA GLN A 852 16.29 63.42 -4.75
C GLN A 852 15.43 63.11 -6.00
N LYS A 853 14.91 61.87 -6.07
CA LYS A 853 13.57 61.58 -6.62
C LYS A 853 12.99 60.24 -6.12
N GLU A 854 11.75 60.33 -5.61
CA GLU A 854 10.60 59.39 -5.52
C GLU A 854 10.74 57.84 -5.56
N PRO A 855 9.80 57.08 -4.94
CA PRO A 855 10.02 55.68 -4.55
C PRO A 855 9.42 54.61 -5.50
N GLU A 856 10.03 54.36 -6.67
CA GLU A 856 9.62 53.23 -7.56
C GLU A 856 10.58 52.03 -7.58
N ASN A 857 11.74 52.09 -6.91
CA ASN A 857 12.79 51.06 -7.05
C ASN A 857 12.77 49.96 -5.97
N ASP A 858 12.09 50.19 -4.84
CA ASP A 858 12.10 49.26 -3.71
C ASP A 858 11.26 47.99 -3.93
N THR A 859 10.11 48.08 -4.60
CA THR A 859 9.19 46.95 -4.80
C THR A 859 9.80 45.82 -5.63
N LYS A 860 10.67 46.12 -6.60
CA LYS A 860 11.39 45.11 -7.40
C LYS A 860 12.59 44.47 -6.67
N ASN A 861 13.15 45.13 -5.65
CA ASN A 861 14.22 44.55 -4.84
C ASN A 861 13.70 43.83 -3.59
N ALA A 862 12.67 44.35 -2.92
CA ALA A 862 12.06 43.72 -1.74
C ALA A 862 11.54 42.30 -2.03
N GLN A 863 11.01 42.06 -3.23
CA GLN A 863 10.51 40.73 -3.62
C GLN A 863 11.61 39.64 -3.64
N LYS A 864 12.90 40.02 -3.76
CA LYS A 864 14.05 39.11 -3.68
C LYS A 864 14.37 38.64 -2.25
N ASP A 865 13.81 39.28 -1.23
CA ASP A 865 14.00 38.84 0.16
C ASP A 865 13.20 37.56 0.49
N LYS A 866 12.21 37.20 -0.34
CA LYS A 866 11.44 35.95 -0.17
C LYS A 866 12.37 34.75 -0.31
N GLY A 867 12.37 33.90 0.71
CA GLY A 867 13.20 32.71 0.80
C GLY A 867 14.49 32.89 1.60
N LEU A 868 14.86 34.10 2.02
CA LEU A 868 16.02 34.32 2.89
C LEU A 868 15.83 33.62 4.26
N LEU A 869 16.93 33.04 4.76
CA LEU A 869 17.03 32.52 6.13
C LEU A 869 17.44 33.65 7.07
N VAL A 870 16.70 33.78 8.17
CA VAL A 870 16.86 34.82 9.17
C VAL A 870 16.69 34.23 10.57
N GLU A 871 17.35 34.84 11.55
CA GLU A 871 17.00 34.65 12.95
C GLU A 871 16.20 35.87 13.43
N VAL A 872 15.08 35.60 14.09
CA VAL A 872 14.23 36.63 14.70
C VAL A 872 14.16 36.40 16.20
N ARG A 873 14.27 37.48 16.96
CA ARG A 873 14.20 37.46 18.42
C ARG A 873 12.74 37.43 18.87
N VAL A 874 12.39 36.49 19.74
CA VAL A 874 11.04 36.33 20.31
C VAL A 874 11.19 35.99 21.78
N ASN A 875 10.55 36.76 22.67
CA ASN A 875 10.66 36.58 24.13
C ASN A 875 12.12 36.51 24.63
N ASN A 876 12.99 37.38 24.09
CA ASN A 876 14.45 37.44 24.29
C ASN A 876 15.32 36.29 23.73
N GLU A 877 14.75 35.17 23.30
CA GLU A 877 15.45 34.07 22.61
C GLU A 877 15.47 34.30 21.08
N TRP A 878 16.42 33.70 20.36
CA TRP A 878 16.52 33.77 18.88
C TRP A 878 15.96 32.49 18.25
N PHE A 879 15.17 32.65 17.18
CA PHE A 879 14.55 31.54 16.45
C PHE A 879 14.82 31.67 14.94
N THR A 880 15.25 30.57 14.31
CA THR A 880 15.46 30.50 12.86
C THR A 880 14.12 30.42 12.12
N GLY A 881 14.06 31.09 10.97
CA GLY A 881 12.94 30.97 10.05
C GLY A 881 13.25 31.50 8.65
N LYS A 882 12.30 31.26 7.74
CA LYS A 882 12.37 31.65 6.34
C LYS A 882 11.39 32.78 6.05
N VAL A 883 11.84 33.81 5.32
CA VAL A 883 10.97 34.92 4.87
C VAL A 883 9.99 34.40 3.82
N ILE A 884 8.71 34.23 4.17
CA ILE A 884 7.66 33.72 3.28
C ILE A 884 6.87 34.80 2.56
N ALA A 885 6.79 36.01 3.13
CA ALA A 885 6.16 37.17 2.50
C ALA A 885 6.95 38.44 2.81
N VAL A 886 6.82 39.43 1.92
CA VAL A 886 7.47 40.73 2.04
C VAL A 886 6.43 41.79 1.71
N GLU A 887 6.37 42.85 2.50
CA GLU A 887 5.45 43.97 2.36
C GLU A 887 6.25 45.27 2.44
N VAL A 888 6.07 46.18 1.48
CA VAL A 888 6.69 47.51 1.49
C VAL A 888 5.62 48.53 1.87
N ASN A 889 5.88 49.34 2.89
CA ASN A 889 4.98 50.39 3.33
C ASN A 889 5.76 51.68 3.66
N LYS A 890 5.04 52.77 3.98
CA LYS A 890 5.64 54.10 4.25
C LYS A 890 6.60 54.15 5.47
N GLN A 891 6.76 53.05 6.21
CA GLN A 891 7.67 52.90 7.34
C GLN A 891 8.84 51.95 7.05
N GLY A 892 8.96 51.42 5.82
CA GLY A 892 10.02 50.51 5.38
C GLY A 892 9.53 49.15 4.91
N VAL A 893 10.47 48.21 4.78
CA VAL A 893 10.20 46.82 4.35
C VAL A 893 9.92 45.94 5.55
N ARG A 894 8.80 45.21 5.53
CA ARG A 894 8.47 44.16 6.49
C ARG A 894 8.62 42.78 5.88
N TRP A 895 9.07 41.83 6.69
CA TRP A 895 9.18 40.42 6.38
C TRP A 895 8.21 39.61 7.24
N LYS A 896 7.46 38.70 6.63
CA LYS A 896 6.74 37.64 7.35
C LYS A 896 7.67 36.44 7.42
N VAL A 897 8.19 36.16 8.61
CA VAL A 897 9.08 35.03 8.87
C VAL A 897 8.24 33.88 9.37
N LYS A 898 8.31 32.74 8.68
CA LYS A 898 7.80 31.46 9.16
C LYS A 898 8.93 30.72 9.85
N PHE A 899 8.72 30.33 11.09
CA PHE A 899 9.73 29.67 11.90
C PHE A 899 9.77 28.16 11.65
N ASP A 900 10.97 27.60 11.66
CA ASP A 900 11.17 26.16 11.43
C ASP A 900 10.82 25.33 12.68
N TYR A 901 11.06 25.89 13.87
CA TYR A 901 10.65 25.30 15.15
C TYR A 901 10.26 26.39 16.17
N VAL A 902 9.09 26.24 16.80
CA VAL A 902 8.60 27.17 17.85
C VAL A 902 7.93 26.40 18.98
N PRO A 903 8.18 26.74 20.26
CA PRO A 903 7.36 26.30 21.38
C PRO A 903 5.87 26.63 21.20
N ARG A 904 5.00 25.76 21.73
CA ARG A 904 3.58 25.63 21.34
C ARG A 904 2.63 26.78 21.77
N ALA A 905 3.17 27.96 22.09
CA ALA A 905 2.43 29.13 22.57
C ALA A 905 2.62 30.41 21.72
N THR A 906 3.57 30.42 20.77
CA THR A 906 3.84 31.56 19.88
C THR A 906 3.36 31.28 18.45
N PRO A 907 2.92 32.30 17.67
CA PRO A 907 2.49 32.10 16.29
C PRO A 907 3.60 31.51 15.41
N LYS A 908 3.23 30.59 14.50
CA LYS A 908 4.16 29.94 13.56
C LYS A 908 4.83 30.92 12.57
N ASP A 909 4.13 32.03 12.28
CA ASP A 909 4.63 33.11 11.43
C ASP A 909 4.57 34.43 12.21
N ARG A 910 5.58 35.29 12.12
CA ARG A 910 5.60 36.65 12.70
C ARG A 910 6.02 37.69 11.64
N TRP A 911 5.37 38.85 11.65
CA TRP A 911 5.82 40.02 10.88
C TRP A 911 6.87 40.81 11.67
N VAL A 912 7.96 41.20 11.00
CA VAL A 912 9.07 41.99 11.54
C VAL A 912 9.59 42.98 10.49
N PHE A 913 10.31 44.02 10.91
CA PHE A 913 10.92 44.99 9.99
C PHE A 913 12.35 44.58 9.59
N LYS A 914 12.68 44.73 8.31
CA LYS A 914 14.03 44.49 7.76
C LYS A 914 15.02 45.49 8.38
N GLY A 915 16.05 44.99 9.05
CA GLY A 915 17.07 45.82 9.71
C GLY A 915 16.72 46.29 11.13
N SER A 916 15.70 45.71 11.77
CA SER A 916 15.44 45.88 13.21
C SER A 916 16.43 45.05 14.05
N ASP A 917 16.78 45.52 15.25
CA ASP A 917 17.58 44.77 16.24
C ASP A 917 16.96 43.42 16.66
N GLU A 918 15.67 43.20 16.39
CA GLU A 918 15.01 41.90 16.55
C GLU A 918 15.28 40.91 15.40
N VAL A 919 16.00 41.29 14.33
CA VAL A 919 16.15 40.49 13.10
C VAL A 919 17.57 40.52 12.57
N ARG A 920 18.19 39.33 12.40
CA ARG A 920 19.50 39.21 11.73
C ARG A 920 19.44 38.23 10.56
N LEU A 921 20.11 38.57 9.47
CA LEU A 921 20.29 37.69 8.32
C LEU A 921 21.30 36.59 8.64
N MET A 922 20.96 35.34 8.32
CA MET A 922 21.94 34.26 8.31
C MET A 922 22.94 34.52 7.19
N ARG A 923 24.19 34.83 7.54
CA ARG A 923 25.26 35.03 6.54
C ARG A 923 25.60 33.65 5.93
N PRO A 924 25.60 33.51 4.59
CA PRO A 924 26.12 32.29 3.96
C PRO A 924 27.59 32.06 4.35
N PRO A 925 28.09 30.81 4.36
CA PRO A 925 29.52 30.57 4.45
C PRO A 925 30.21 31.30 3.30
N SER A 926 31.14 32.21 3.62
CA SER A 926 31.90 32.92 2.59
C SER A 926 32.85 31.94 1.88
N PRO A 927 33.03 32.06 0.55
CA PRO A 927 33.94 31.18 -0.18
C PRO A 927 35.38 31.40 0.30
N ILE A 928 36.16 30.33 0.33
CA ILE A 928 37.62 30.43 0.56
C ILE A 928 38.23 31.17 -0.63
N SER A 929 38.97 32.22 -0.34
CA SER A 929 39.58 33.10 -1.33
C SER A 929 40.73 32.44 -2.08
N GLN A 930 40.86 32.77 -3.37
CA GLN A 930 41.98 32.37 -4.21
C GLN A 930 43.32 32.88 -3.64
N THR A 931 44.38 32.09 -3.83
CA THR A 931 45.76 32.57 -3.84
C THR A 931 46.17 32.94 -5.26
N PRO A 932 46.62 34.19 -5.48
CA PRO A 932 47.51 34.47 -6.61
C PRO A 932 48.69 35.35 -6.17
N ASP A 933 49.91 34.84 -6.35
CA ASP A 933 50.94 35.62 -7.04
C ASP A 933 51.98 34.70 -7.69
N THR A 934 52.76 35.21 -8.65
CA THR A 934 53.47 34.38 -9.63
C THR A 934 54.90 34.84 -9.92
N GLN A 935 55.87 33.90 -9.91
CA GLN A 935 57.03 33.96 -10.79
C GLN A 935 57.76 32.60 -10.94
N GLN A 936 58.42 32.50 -12.10
CA GLN A 936 59.40 31.54 -12.67
C GLN A 936 60.23 30.65 -11.71
N GLU A 937 60.81 29.50 -12.11
CA GLU A 937 61.16 29.02 -13.47
C GLU A 937 61.26 27.47 -13.59
N THR A 938 61.85 26.98 -14.69
CA THR A 938 62.32 25.61 -15.08
C THR A 938 62.68 24.58 -13.95
N GLU A 939 62.65 23.23 -14.14
CA GLU A 939 62.86 22.42 -15.36
C GLU A 939 62.23 20.97 -15.32
N LYS A 940 62.83 19.99 -16.03
CA LYS A 940 62.33 18.64 -16.41
C LYS A 940 62.23 17.60 -15.25
N GLY A 941 61.49 16.50 -15.49
CA GLY A 941 61.56 15.24 -14.71
C GLY A 941 62.78 14.35 -15.07
N PRO A 942 62.84 13.03 -14.71
CA PRO A 942 61.72 12.09 -14.46
C PRO A 942 61.84 11.24 -13.17
N ALA A 943 61.03 10.18 -13.04
CA ALA A 943 61.17 9.07 -12.08
C ALA A 943 62.15 7.97 -12.62
N PRO A 944 62.46 6.84 -11.93
CA PRO A 944 62.02 6.37 -10.59
C PRO A 944 63.16 5.85 -9.67
N MET A 945 62.85 5.42 -8.43
CA MET A 945 63.32 4.18 -7.75
C MET A 945 63.13 4.20 -6.21
N GLU A 946 62.97 3.00 -5.62
CA GLU A 946 63.13 2.68 -4.18
C GLU A 946 64.61 2.34 -3.85
N PRO A 947 64.96 1.89 -2.62
CA PRO A 947 64.75 2.49 -1.30
C PRO A 947 66.06 2.59 -0.48
N ASP A 948 66.08 3.33 0.64
CA ASP A 948 66.57 2.76 1.91
C ASP A 948 66.04 3.53 3.14
N THR A 949 66.17 2.90 4.29
CA THR A 949 65.81 3.33 5.63
C THR A 949 66.90 4.19 6.28
N THR A 950 66.51 5.21 7.07
CA THR A 950 66.94 5.47 8.47
C THR A 950 66.69 6.93 8.90
N GLN A 951 65.52 7.24 9.49
CA GLN A 951 65.38 8.32 10.48
C GLN A 951 64.23 8.05 11.47
N PRO A 952 64.40 8.33 12.78
CA PRO A 952 63.35 8.16 13.80
C PRO A 952 62.42 9.39 13.90
N GLY A 953 61.81 9.81 12.78
CA GLY A 953 60.92 10.98 12.74
C GLY A 953 59.45 10.68 13.11
N THR A 954 58.91 9.57 12.60
CA THR A 954 57.46 9.30 12.55
C THR A 954 56.77 9.21 13.92
N SER A 955 57.49 8.82 14.97
CA SER A 955 56.88 8.65 16.30
C SER A 955 56.32 9.95 16.88
N ARG A 956 56.91 11.11 16.56
CA ARG A 956 56.53 12.39 17.20
C ARG A 956 55.28 12.99 16.56
N GLU A 957 55.25 13.04 15.23
CA GLU A 957 54.10 13.53 14.47
C GLU A 957 52.83 12.69 14.72
N VAL A 958 52.99 11.37 14.89
CA VAL A 958 51.88 10.49 15.29
C VAL A 958 51.39 10.80 16.70
N THR A 959 52.28 11.06 17.67
CA THR A 959 51.89 11.50 19.03
C THR A 959 51.15 12.84 19.00
N ASP A 960 51.65 13.85 18.28
CA ASP A 960 51.03 15.17 18.19
C ASP A 960 49.65 15.14 17.49
N SER A 961 49.49 14.25 16.50
CA SER A 961 48.21 13.95 15.84
C SER A 961 47.20 13.29 16.80
N LEU A 962 47.63 12.27 17.56
CA LEU A 962 46.79 11.60 18.56
C LEU A 962 46.38 12.55 19.70
N VAL A 963 47.30 13.41 20.15
CA VAL A 963 47.02 14.49 21.12
C VAL A 963 45.93 15.42 20.59
N THR A 964 46.04 15.86 19.34
CA THR A 964 45.06 16.75 18.69
C THR A 964 43.69 16.08 18.54
N MET A 965 43.66 14.79 18.19
CA MET A 965 42.44 13.99 18.13
C MET A 965 41.77 13.88 19.52
N LEU A 966 42.54 13.58 20.57
CA LEU A 966 42.02 13.45 21.93
C LEU A 966 41.44 14.76 22.48
N ARG A 967 42.14 15.90 22.28
CA ARG A 967 41.61 17.25 22.61
C ARG A 967 40.28 17.52 21.89
N THR A 968 40.17 17.10 20.62
CA THR A 968 38.95 17.29 19.81
C THR A 968 37.79 16.47 20.37
N MET A 969 38.00 15.19 20.71
CA MET A 969 36.99 14.35 21.34
C MET A 969 36.54 14.89 22.70
N LEU A 970 37.47 15.36 23.53
CA LEU A 970 37.19 15.94 24.85
C LEU A 970 36.52 17.32 24.79
N ARG A 971 36.69 18.08 23.69
CA ARG A 971 35.87 19.28 23.43
C ARG A 971 34.49 18.94 22.86
N TYR A 972 34.33 17.84 22.12
CA TYR A 972 33.03 17.45 21.56
C TYR A 972 32.06 16.94 22.63
N PHE A 973 32.46 15.95 23.44
CA PHE A 973 31.62 15.31 24.46
C PHE A 973 31.59 16.04 25.82
N PHE A 974 31.92 17.34 25.84
CA PHE A 974 32.23 18.06 27.08
C PHE A 974 31.02 18.19 28.04
N PRO A 975 31.08 17.71 29.30
CA PRO A 975 29.97 17.80 30.25
C PRO A 975 29.69 19.24 30.69
N PRO A 976 28.41 19.64 30.86
CA PRO A 976 28.07 20.91 31.49
C PRO A 976 28.67 21.02 32.90
N ALA A 977 29.35 22.13 33.19
CA ALA A 977 30.02 22.41 34.47
C ALA A 977 31.11 21.40 34.90
N PHE A 978 31.77 20.72 33.96
CA PHE A 978 32.98 19.93 34.27
C PHE A 978 34.10 20.81 34.86
N ARG A 979 34.91 20.26 35.77
CA ARG A 979 35.85 21.05 36.60
C ARG A 979 37.04 21.66 35.87
N ILE A 980 37.43 21.12 34.70
CA ILE A 980 38.43 21.70 33.81
C ILE A 980 37.66 22.44 32.71
N PRO A 981 37.77 23.77 32.58
CA PRO A 981 37.09 24.54 31.54
C PRO A 981 37.32 23.99 30.13
N LYS A 982 36.30 24.08 29.27
CA LYS A 982 36.32 23.52 27.91
C LYS A 982 37.46 24.07 27.06
N ASP A 983 37.83 25.33 27.25
CA ASP A 983 38.85 26.00 26.45
C ASP A 983 40.28 25.65 26.88
N ASP A 984 40.53 25.42 28.17
CA ASP A 984 41.81 24.95 28.70
C ASP A 984 42.23 23.60 28.09
N VAL A 985 41.27 22.71 27.82
CA VAL A 985 41.46 21.43 27.10
C VAL A 985 42.11 21.60 25.72
N SER A 986 41.99 22.78 25.10
CA SER A 986 42.62 23.09 23.81
C SER A 986 44.15 23.24 23.91
N SER A 987 44.65 23.64 25.09
CA SER A 987 46.05 23.96 25.37
C SER A 987 46.82 22.88 26.12
N MET A 988 46.13 21.92 26.76
CA MET A 988 46.76 20.88 27.59
C MET A 988 47.84 20.09 26.82
N THR A 989 49.02 19.89 27.42
CA THR A 989 50.12 19.11 26.83
C THR A 989 49.80 17.61 26.74
N ALA A 990 50.68 16.82 26.12
CA ALA A 990 50.52 15.37 26.04
C ALA A 990 50.47 14.72 27.44
N GLU A 991 51.35 15.18 28.34
CA GLU A 991 51.47 14.72 29.73
C GLU A 991 50.22 15.08 30.54
N GLU A 992 49.71 16.31 30.37
CA GLU A 992 48.48 16.78 31.03
C GLU A 992 47.24 16.03 30.54
N LEU A 993 47.20 15.65 29.26
CA LEU A 993 46.12 14.83 28.69
C LEU A 993 46.17 13.37 29.16
N VAL A 994 47.36 12.81 29.36
CA VAL A 994 47.52 11.49 30.02
C VAL A 994 47.07 11.53 31.48
N ALA A 995 47.27 12.67 32.16
CA ALA A 995 46.76 12.92 33.51
C ALA A 995 45.26 13.34 33.54
N PHE A 996 44.57 13.43 32.39
CA PHE A 996 43.19 13.92 32.35
C PHE A 996 42.23 12.93 33.05
N PRO A 997 41.31 13.41 33.91
CA PRO A 997 40.40 12.58 34.70
C PRO A 997 39.22 12.00 33.88
N LEU A 998 39.54 11.22 32.83
CA LEU A 998 38.59 10.64 31.86
C LEU A 998 37.41 9.92 32.51
N LYS A 999 37.65 9.12 33.55
CA LYS A 999 36.60 8.37 34.26
C LYS A 999 35.55 9.29 34.89
N GLU A 1000 35.99 10.38 35.51
CA GLU A 1000 35.13 11.34 36.20
C GLU A 1000 34.39 12.24 35.20
N TYR A 1001 35.08 12.59 34.10
CA TYR A 1001 34.51 13.29 32.95
C TYR A 1001 33.35 12.51 32.30
N PHE A 1002 33.55 11.23 31.98
CA PHE A 1002 32.49 10.41 31.37
C PHE A 1002 31.35 10.12 32.35
N GLN A 1003 31.62 9.96 33.65
CA GLN A 1003 30.56 9.82 34.67
C GLN A 1003 29.69 11.09 34.78
N GLN A 1004 30.27 12.29 34.68
CA GLN A 1004 29.47 13.53 34.63
C GLN A 1004 28.69 13.67 33.32
N TYR A 1005 29.27 13.25 32.19
CA TYR A 1005 28.56 13.22 30.89
C TYR A 1005 27.35 12.28 30.91
N GLU A 1006 27.54 11.05 31.40
CA GLU A 1006 26.51 10.02 31.56
C GLU A 1006 25.39 10.47 32.52
N SER A 1007 25.76 11.06 33.67
CA SER A 1007 24.79 11.62 34.62
C SER A 1007 23.98 12.76 34.01
N GLY A 1008 24.63 13.64 33.23
CA GLY A 1008 23.97 14.71 32.46
C GLY A 1008 22.99 14.17 31.43
N LEU A 1009 23.40 13.17 30.64
CA LEU A 1009 22.54 12.47 29.67
C LEU A 1009 21.34 11.81 30.34
N GLN A 1010 21.55 11.06 31.44
CA GLN A 1010 20.45 10.36 32.10
C GLN A 1010 19.47 11.33 32.77
N SER A 1011 19.96 12.45 33.34
CA SER A 1011 19.11 13.54 33.82
C SER A 1011 18.28 14.17 32.68
N LEU A 1012 18.91 14.40 31.52
CA LEU A 1012 18.24 14.93 30.33
C LEU A 1012 17.15 13.96 29.82
N CYS A 1013 17.44 12.67 29.68
CA CYS A 1013 16.48 11.62 29.31
C CYS A 1013 15.30 11.54 30.30
N ASN A 1014 15.58 11.52 31.60
CA ASN A 1014 14.55 11.54 32.65
C ASN A 1014 13.67 12.80 32.56
N SER A 1015 14.25 13.96 32.18
CA SER A 1015 13.49 15.19 31.97
C SER A 1015 12.57 15.12 30.73
N TYR A 1016 13.02 14.49 29.63
CA TYR A 1016 12.21 14.27 28.44
C TYR A 1016 11.07 13.30 28.72
N GLN A 1017 11.33 12.19 29.42
CA GLN A 1017 10.31 11.22 29.80
C GLN A 1017 9.27 11.84 30.73
N SER A 1018 9.69 12.57 31.77
CA SER A 1018 8.79 13.33 32.65
C SER A 1018 7.91 14.33 31.88
N ARG A 1019 8.45 14.99 30.84
CA ARG A 1019 7.69 15.92 29.98
C ARG A 1019 6.80 15.20 28.95
N ALA A 1020 7.11 13.95 28.59
CA ALA A 1020 6.25 13.10 27.77
C ALA A 1020 5.06 12.59 28.60
N ASP A 1021 5.31 12.04 29.80
CA ASP A 1021 4.29 11.52 30.70
C ASP A 1021 3.30 12.60 31.15
N ALA A 1022 3.80 13.80 31.47
CA ALA A 1022 2.96 14.95 31.79
C ALA A 1022 2.07 15.38 30.61
N ARG A 1023 2.55 15.25 29.36
CA ARG A 1023 1.75 15.51 28.15
C ARG A 1023 0.75 14.40 27.89
N ALA A 1024 1.11 13.13 28.11
CA ALA A 1024 0.21 11.99 27.98
C ALA A 1024 -0.99 12.13 28.93
N LYS A 1025 -0.75 12.41 30.21
CA LYS A 1025 -1.81 12.68 31.21
C LYS A 1025 -2.70 13.86 30.81
N ALA A 1026 -2.12 14.97 30.37
CA ALA A 1026 -2.88 16.14 29.92
C ALA A 1026 -3.69 15.92 28.61
N VAL A 1027 -3.37 14.87 27.83
CA VAL A 1027 -4.19 14.41 26.69
C VAL A 1027 -5.27 13.44 27.17
N GLU A 1028 -4.96 12.52 28.08
CA GLU A 1028 -5.91 11.58 28.67
C GLU A 1028 -7.04 12.29 29.45
N GLU A 1029 -6.71 13.35 30.21
CA GLU A 1029 -7.68 14.22 30.87
C GLU A 1029 -8.60 14.93 29.87
N LYS A 1030 -8.04 15.42 28.76
CA LYS A 1030 -8.84 16.05 27.69
C LYS A 1030 -9.76 15.05 27.01
N SER A 1031 -9.29 13.82 26.77
CA SER A 1031 -10.13 12.72 26.26
C SER A 1031 -11.31 12.47 27.18
N LYS A 1032 -11.08 12.29 28.49
CA LYS A 1032 -12.15 12.08 29.48
C LYS A 1032 -13.16 13.23 29.50
N VAL A 1033 -12.73 14.47 29.32
CA VAL A 1033 -13.61 15.64 29.22
C VAL A 1033 -14.40 15.65 27.90
N THR A 1034 -13.84 15.19 26.77
CA THR A 1034 -14.63 15.01 25.54
C THR A 1034 -15.59 13.83 25.61
N ASP A 1035 -15.20 12.72 26.25
CA ASP A 1035 -16.04 11.52 26.42
C ASP A 1035 -17.25 11.81 27.31
N LEU A 1036 -17.08 12.63 28.36
CA LEU A 1036 -18.18 13.13 29.19
C LEU A 1036 -19.12 14.04 28.38
N LYS A 1037 -18.57 14.95 27.57
CA LYS A 1037 -19.38 15.84 26.71
C LYS A 1037 -20.13 15.09 25.61
N LEU A 1038 -19.56 14.00 25.10
CA LEU A 1038 -20.20 13.12 24.12
C LEU A 1038 -21.40 12.41 24.76
N LYS A 1039 -21.22 11.78 25.94
CA LYS A 1039 -22.35 11.20 26.70
C LYS A 1039 -23.43 12.23 27.04
N GLU A 1040 -23.04 13.43 27.44
CA GLU A 1040 -23.95 14.55 27.66
C GLU A 1040 -24.69 15.00 26.40
N ALA A 1041 -24.15 14.76 25.20
CA ALA A 1041 -24.81 15.02 23.93
C ALA A 1041 -25.74 13.86 23.55
N ASP A 1042 -25.29 12.61 23.70
CA ASP A 1042 -26.09 11.41 23.46
C ASP A 1042 -27.35 11.38 24.34
N GLU A 1043 -27.23 11.71 25.64
CA GLU A 1043 -28.38 11.83 26.54
C GLU A 1043 -29.37 12.93 26.13
N LYS A 1044 -28.88 14.03 25.53
CA LYS A 1044 -29.73 15.12 25.03
C LYS A 1044 -30.39 14.73 23.72
N LEU A 1045 -29.68 13.99 22.85
CA LEU A 1045 -30.20 13.44 21.61
C LEU A 1045 -31.29 12.40 21.86
N GLN A 1046 -31.08 11.45 22.78
CA GLN A 1046 -32.11 10.49 23.18
C GLN A 1046 -33.35 11.18 23.76
N LYS A 1047 -33.18 12.15 24.67
CA LYS A 1047 -34.31 12.94 25.21
C LYS A 1047 -35.04 13.72 24.10
N LEU A 1048 -34.32 14.23 23.10
CA LEU A 1048 -34.91 14.89 21.93
C LEU A 1048 -35.70 13.89 21.07
N ARG A 1049 -35.13 12.72 20.75
CA ARG A 1049 -35.81 11.62 20.02
C ARG A 1049 -37.10 11.19 20.72
N THR A 1050 -37.06 10.91 22.02
CA THR A 1050 -38.27 10.56 22.80
C THR A 1050 -39.33 11.67 22.75
N ASN A 1051 -38.93 12.95 22.85
CA ASN A 1051 -39.85 14.07 22.75
C ASN A 1051 -40.45 14.22 21.33
N ILE A 1052 -39.70 13.91 20.28
CA ILE A 1052 -40.19 13.95 18.90
C ILE A 1052 -41.19 12.81 18.65
N VAL A 1053 -40.91 11.57 19.08
CA VAL A 1053 -41.87 10.45 19.00
C VAL A 1053 -43.19 10.81 19.69
N ALA A 1054 -43.11 11.33 20.91
CA ALA A 1054 -44.28 11.77 21.70
C ALA A 1054 -45.00 13.02 21.15
N LEU A 1055 -44.44 13.68 20.12
CA LEU A 1055 -45.06 14.75 19.34
C LEU A 1055 -45.69 14.19 18.06
N LEU A 1056 -44.98 13.33 17.32
CA LEU A 1056 -45.47 12.67 16.11
C LEU A 1056 -46.73 11.83 16.39
N GLN A 1057 -46.71 11.03 17.46
CA GLN A 1057 -47.86 10.24 17.94
C GLN A 1057 -49.06 11.09 18.42
N LYS A 1058 -48.94 12.42 18.48
CA LYS A 1058 -50.04 13.36 18.77
C LYS A 1058 -50.51 14.15 17.55
N VAL A 1059 -49.82 14.01 16.41
CA VAL A 1059 -50.13 14.68 15.15
C VAL A 1059 -50.65 13.69 14.11
N GLN A 1060 -50.22 12.42 14.19
CA GLN A 1060 -50.79 11.30 13.44
C GLN A 1060 -50.93 10.09 14.38
N GLU A 1061 -52.13 9.52 14.46
CA GLU A 1061 -52.47 8.47 15.45
C GLU A 1061 -51.93 7.08 15.07
N ASP A 1062 -51.55 6.86 13.80
CA ASP A 1062 -51.09 5.58 13.24
C ASP A 1062 -49.55 5.49 13.03
N ILE A 1063 -48.73 6.33 13.68
CA ILE A 1063 -47.26 6.25 13.59
C ILE A 1063 -46.69 5.21 14.56
N ASP A 1064 -46.24 4.08 14.02
CA ASP A 1064 -45.44 3.06 14.72
C ASP A 1064 -43.95 3.17 14.32
N ILE A 1065 -43.13 3.75 15.19
CA ILE A 1065 -41.67 3.88 15.03
C ILE A 1065 -41.01 3.20 16.24
N ASN A 1066 -40.23 2.15 16.01
CA ASN A 1066 -39.70 1.28 17.06
C ASN A 1066 -38.19 1.42 17.30
N THR A 1067 -37.47 2.17 16.46
CA THR A 1067 -36.02 2.40 16.59
C THR A 1067 -35.61 3.86 16.36
N ASP A 1068 -34.50 4.25 17.00
CA ASP A 1068 -33.86 5.56 16.81
C ASP A 1068 -33.45 5.80 15.34
N ASP A 1069 -33.06 4.75 14.60
CA ASP A 1069 -32.63 4.84 13.19
C ASP A 1069 -33.83 5.10 12.25
N GLU A 1070 -34.98 4.49 12.51
CA GLU A 1070 -36.24 4.76 11.78
C GLU A 1070 -36.74 6.19 12.03
N LEU A 1071 -36.62 6.67 13.27
CA LEU A 1071 -37.00 8.03 13.65
C LEU A 1071 -36.14 9.08 12.95
N ASP A 1072 -34.82 8.93 12.99
CA ASP A 1072 -33.89 9.86 12.34
C ASP A 1072 -34.11 9.88 10.81
N ALA A 1073 -34.36 8.72 10.19
CA ALA A 1073 -34.67 8.63 8.76
C ALA A 1073 -36.01 9.29 8.40
N TYR A 1074 -37.04 9.16 9.25
CA TYR A 1074 -38.33 9.83 9.07
C TYR A 1074 -38.21 11.37 9.24
N ILE A 1075 -37.36 11.83 10.16
CA ILE A 1075 -37.03 13.26 10.32
C ILE A 1075 -36.25 13.77 9.09
N GLU A 1076 -35.30 13.01 8.54
CA GLU A 1076 -34.55 13.39 7.35
C GLU A 1076 -35.44 13.43 6.08
N ASP A 1077 -36.41 12.51 5.96
CA ASP A 1077 -37.42 12.51 4.90
C ASP A 1077 -38.34 13.76 5.00
N LEU A 1078 -38.79 14.11 6.21
CA LEU A 1078 -39.54 15.36 6.45
C LEU A 1078 -38.71 16.63 6.19
N LEU A 1079 -37.42 16.64 6.53
CA LEU A 1079 -36.54 17.81 6.30
C LEU A 1079 -36.11 17.96 4.84
N THR A 1080 -36.18 16.90 4.03
CA THR A 1080 -35.88 16.94 2.59
C THR A 1080 -37.12 17.15 1.72
N LYS A 1081 -38.30 16.71 2.18
CA LYS A 1081 -39.62 17.04 1.61
C LYS A 1081 -40.18 18.32 2.26
N GLY A 1082 -39.57 19.47 1.92
CA GLY A 1082 -39.93 20.76 2.51
C GLY A 1082 -41.26 21.34 2.03
N ASP A 1083 -42.37 20.88 2.62
CA ASP A 1083 -43.69 21.53 2.65
C ASP A 1083 -43.92 22.32 3.97
#